data_AF-A0A562WEB4-F1
#
_entry.id   AF-A0A562WEB4-F1
#
_cell.length_a   1.000
_cell.length_b   1.000
_cell.length_c   1.000
_cell.angle_alpha   90.00
_cell.angle_beta   90.00
_cell.angle_gamma   90.00
#
_symmetry.space_group_name_H-M   'P 1'
#
loop_
_entity.id
_entity.type
_entity.pdbx_description
1 polymer ?
#
loop_
_entity_poly.entity_id
_entity_poly.type
_entity_poly.pdbx_seq_one_letter_code
_entity_poly.pdbx_strand_id
1 'polypeptide(L)'
;MRVLPAVEPVPFAGALARHGDRPAVITADGRLSYRDLAARVDELAARLGPHRRLVLLAGANRLDELVAYLAALAGGHPLLLAPGDNAAATEALIRSYDPDVVLRRAGGSMVLDERRPGSRHELHPELALLLSTSGSTGSPKLVRLSRTNLQANAEAIAGYLGIRDTDRAATTLPLHYCYGLSVVNSHLLRGAALVLTDLSVADGGFWELFRAARGTALAGVPYTFELLDRVGFTEMRLPHLRYVTQAGGRLDPERVTRYAALGRRRGWDLYVMYGQTEATARMAYLPPHLAVTRPEAIGVPVPGGSFRLHPLPDRPEPDTGELVYTGPNVMLGYAEDPADLALGRTVDELRTGDVARRAPDGLWEIVGRVGGFAKVFGLRVDLARVEERLRAAGVSAYCAGTDRELVVGAEAPAEPDQVRRLAAVAAGLPARAVRVHVLAELPRLGNGKPDRLALLGLPAEPPAAAGPDLCRLYERVLDVADVTPEDSFVSLGGDSLSYVEMSVRLEEALGGLPADWHTTPIRDLRRPTPDAPRRRAATLETSVALRAVAIVVIVGSHIPLFTVKGGAHLLLAVAGFNFARFQLADAPRRDRLRAAGRGIGRVVLPSALWIAAAGAVTGDYTVTNVLLLKSVLGPHDGATQWHFWFVEALVYVLLATAALLAVPAVDRLERRLPFALPLALAAFGLVTRYDLLGLAGRGHVPSAVVVFWLFALGWAAARAGTTGRRAVVTAAALLTVPGFFGQPAREALVVAGFALLVWVPRLPSRRAVNRAAALLAGSSLYIYLTHWQVMPLVAPWSRWAALVASLAIGIGCAALARVAARRLPAAVRRAKAHAAPQAAQAVPRTRRGLQRSRARRANDRGAEAAA
;
A
#
# COMPACT_ATOMS: atom_id res chain seq x y z
N MET A 1 53.71 16.83 -28.00
CA MET A 1 53.73 16.50 -26.56
C MET A 1 52.74 17.43 -25.87
N ARG A 2 51.46 17.05 -25.72
CA ARG A 2 50.50 17.85 -24.94
C ARG A 2 50.86 17.65 -23.47
N VAL A 3 51.43 18.69 -22.85
CA VAL A 3 51.63 18.74 -21.39
C VAL A 3 50.24 18.59 -20.77
N LEU A 4 49.96 17.44 -20.17
CA LEU A 4 48.72 17.25 -19.40
C LEU A 4 48.73 18.30 -18.28
N PRO A 5 47.65 19.07 -18.06
CA PRO A 5 47.60 20.03 -16.96
C PRO A 5 47.85 19.31 -15.63
N ALA A 6 48.54 20.02 -14.72
CA ALA A 6 48.85 19.50 -13.40
C ALA A 6 47.58 19.05 -12.67
N VAL A 7 47.72 18.01 -11.84
CA VAL A 7 46.64 17.50 -11.02
C VAL A 7 46.30 18.54 -9.96
N GLU A 8 45.24 19.31 -10.20
CA GLU A 8 44.84 20.37 -9.29
C GLU A 8 43.83 19.86 -8.25
N PRO A 9 44.05 20.11 -6.95
CA PRO A 9 43.14 19.70 -5.89
C PRO A 9 41.82 20.48 -5.93
N VAL A 10 40.80 19.96 -5.24
CA VAL A 10 39.69 20.82 -4.79
C VAL A 10 40.24 21.76 -3.70
N PRO A 11 40.11 23.09 -3.82
CA PRO A 11 40.87 24.04 -3.00
C PRO A 11 40.69 23.85 -1.49
N PHE A 12 39.49 23.59 -1.00
CA PHE A 12 39.28 23.36 0.44
C PHE A 12 39.94 22.07 0.95
N ALA A 13 39.99 21.01 0.14
CA ALA A 13 40.55 19.72 0.51
C ALA A 13 42.09 19.75 0.49
N GLY A 14 42.69 20.47 -0.46
CA GLY A 14 44.14 20.66 -0.53
C GLY A 14 44.72 21.63 0.50
N ALA A 15 43.87 22.36 1.24
CA ALA A 15 44.30 23.41 2.16
C ALA A 15 43.96 23.14 3.63
N LEU A 16 43.65 21.89 4.01
CA LEU A 16 43.23 21.53 5.37
C LEU A 16 44.25 21.95 6.45
N ALA A 17 45.54 21.75 6.19
CA ALA A 17 46.62 22.04 7.14
C ALA A 17 46.69 23.52 7.58
N ARG A 18 46.14 24.45 6.80
CA ARG A 18 46.12 25.90 7.12
C ARG A 18 45.38 26.22 8.43
N HIS A 19 44.49 25.32 8.86
CA HIS A 19 43.70 25.51 10.07
C HIS A 19 44.45 25.07 11.35
N GLY A 20 45.63 24.46 11.20
CA GLY A 20 46.57 24.14 12.28
C GLY A 20 46.03 23.12 13.27
N ASP A 21 46.21 23.39 14.56
CA ASP A 21 45.83 22.47 15.64
C ASP A 21 44.36 22.58 16.07
N ARG A 22 43.54 23.32 15.30
CA ARG A 22 42.08 23.38 15.52
C ARG A 22 41.47 21.98 15.39
N PRO A 23 40.39 21.67 16.14
CA PRO A 23 39.69 20.40 15.98
C PRO A 23 39.01 20.33 14.61
N ALA A 24 39.33 19.29 13.83
CA ALA A 24 38.68 18.99 12.55
C ALA A 24 37.58 17.94 12.71
N VAL A 25 37.84 16.91 13.52
CA VAL A 25 36.91 15.79 13.72
C VAL A 25 36.80 15.48 15.20
N ILE A 26 35.58 15.25 15.67
CA ILE A 26 35.24 14.84 17.03
C ILE A 26 34.39 13.58 16.92
N THR A 27 34.86 12.48 17.49
CA THR A 27 34.13 11.19 17.59
C THR A 27 33.89 10.85 19.06
N ALA A 28 33.23 9.72 19.33
CA ALA A 28 33.13 9.19 20.69
C ALA A 28 34.50 8.80 21.27
N ASP A 29 35.42 8.36 20.41
CA ASP A 29 36.74 7.84 20.80
C ASP A 29 37.81 8.93 20.94
N GLY A 30 37.55 10.16 20.46
CA GLY A 30 38.51 11.25 20.60
C GLY A 30 38.32 12.42 19.64
N ARG A 31 39.37 13.23 19.53
CA ARG A 31 39.41 14.41 18.66
C ARG A 31 40.64 14.33 17.76
N LEU A 32 40.48 14.78 16.52
CA LEU A 32 41.54 14.88 15.53
C LEU A 32 41.71 16.35 15.13
N SER A 33 42.94 16.84 15.13
CA SER A 33 43.24 18.20 14.67
C SER A 33 43.21 18.30 13.14
N TYR A 34 43.15 19.51 12.60
CA TYR A 34 43.31 19.73 11.16
C TYR A 34 44.70 19.33 10.65
N ARG A 35 45.75 19.53 11.45
CA ARG A 35 47.10 19.06 11.14
C ARG A 35 47.14 17.54 10.99
N ASP A 36 46.56 16.81 11.95
CA ASP A 36 46.56 15.34 11.92
C ASP A 36 45.66 14.80 10.82
N LEU A 37 44.51 15.45 10.57
CA LEU A 37 43.63 15.11 9.45
C LEU A 37 44.36 15.31 8.11
N ALA A 38 45.04 16.44 7.93
CA ALA A 38 45.81 16.73 6.73
C ALA A 38 46.93 15.70 6.52
N ALA A 39 47.67 15.34 7.57
CA ALA A 39 48.71 14.31 7.48
C ALA A 39 48.17 12.95 7.01
N ARG A 40 47.01 12.51 7.53
CA ARG A 40 46.36 11.26 7.08
C ARG A 40 45.84 11.35 5.65
N VAL A 41 45.35 12.53 5.25
CA VAL A 41 44.89 12.81 3.89
C VAL A 41 46.06 12.76 2.91
N ASP A 42 47.18 13.39 3.26
CA ASP A 42 48.40 13.41 2.43
C ASP A 42 49.01 12.00 2.30
N GLU A 43 49.03 11.21 3.38
CA GLU A 43 49.49 9.83 3.37
C GLU A 43 48.64 8.96 2.42
N LEU A 44 47.32 9.05 2.50
CA LEU A 44 46.44 8.29 1.63
C LEU A 44 46.46 8.81 0.18
N ALA A 45 46.57 10.12 -0.04
CA ALA A 45 46.72 10.70 -1.37
C ALA A 45 48.01 10.23 -2.04
N ALA A 46 49.12 10.17 -1.31
CA ALA A 46 50.39 9.61 -1.80
C ALA A 46 50.24 8.14 -2.21
N ARG A 47 49.44 7.35 -1.48
CA ARG A 47 49.13 5.95 -1.82
C ARG A 47 48.24 5.80 -3.05
N LEU A 48 47.36 6.76 -3.34
CA LEU A 48 46.56 6.77 -4.57
C LEU A 48 47.41 7.07 -5.82
N GLY A 49 48.55 7.76 -5.62
CA GLY A 49 49.58 8.02 -6.61
C GLY A 49 49.40 9.35 -7.36
N PRO A 50 50.41 9.78 -8.14
CA PRO A 50 50.42 11.09 -8.79
C PRO A 50 49.56 11.16 -10.06
N HIS A 51 49.12 10.02 -10.59
CA HIS A 51 48.31 9.95 -11.81
C HIS A 51 46.83 9.92 -11.46
N ARG A 52 46.02 10.75 -12.14
CA ARG A 52 44.56 10.75 -11.96
C ARG A 52 43.99 9.38 -12.29
N ARG A 53 43.10 8.92 -11.41
CA ARG A 53 42.49 7.58 -11.40
C ARG A 53 41.03 7.71 -11.01
N LEU A 54 40.18 6.84 -11.53
CA LEU A 54 38.82 6.71 -11.05
C LEU A 54 38.84 5.92 -9.74
N VAL A 55 38.56 6.60 -8.63
CA VAL A 55 38.52 6.00 -7.29
C VAL A 55 37.06 5.77 -6.93
N LEU A 56 36.70 4.57 -6.49
CA LEU A 56 35.41 4.32 -5.86
C LEU A 56 35.58 4.25 -4.34
N LEU A 57 34.70 4.94 -3.61
CA LEU A 57 34.64 4.87 -2.14
C LEU A 57 33.26 4.40 -1.70
N ALA A 58 33.22 3.30 -0.93
CA ALA A 58 32.04 2.89 -0.18
C ALA A 58 31.87 3.81 1.04
N GLY A 59 31.06 4.86 0.91
CA GLY A 59 30.99 5.97 1.87
C GLY A 59 30.16 5.69 3.12
N ALA A 60 30.69 6.10 4.29
CA ALA A 60 30.06 6.09 5.61
C ALA A 60 30.54 7.30 6.44
N ASN A 61 29.90 7.62 7.58
CA ASN A 61 30.28 8.75 8.45
C ASN A 61 31.34 8.32 9.47
N ARG A 62 32.48 7.87 8.94
CA ARG A 62 33.62 7.36 9.69
C ARG A 62 34.89 8.05 9.25
N LEU A 63 35.89 8.04 10.14
CA LEU A 63 37.11 8.81 9.95
C LEU A 63 37.89 8.35 8.71
N ASP A 64 38.04 7.04 8.53
CA ASP A 64 38.74 6.45 7.39
C ASP A 64 38.09 6.89 6.07
N GLU A 65 36.77 6.76 5.96
CA GLU A 65 36.00 7.14 4.77
C GLU A 65 36.05 8.66 4.51
N LEU A 66 36.06 9.49 5.55
CA LEU A 66 36.30 10.94 5.41
C LEU A 66 37.71 11.23 4.88
N VAL A 67 38.73 10.55 5.42
CA VAL A 67 40.12 10.68 4.94
C VAL A 67 40.23 10.25 3.48
N ALA A 68 39.60 9.14 3.08
CA ALA A 68 39.54 8.68 1.69
C ALA A 68 38.87 9.70 0.75
N TYR A 69 37.74 10.27 1.17
CA TYR A 69 37.05 11.31 0.42
C TYR A 69 37.98 12.52 0.18
N LEU A 70 38.60 13.02 1.23
CA LEU A 70 39.48 14.19 1.16
C LEU A 70 40.77 13.88 0.38
N ALA A 71 41.36 12.70 0.55
CA ALA A 71 42.55 12.26 -0.16
C ALA A 71 42.34 12.17 -1.67
N ALA A 72 41.20 11.63 -2.12
CA ALA A 72 40.87 11.60 -3.53
C ALA A 72 40.75 13.02 -4.11
N LEU A 73 40.09 13.95 -3.40
CA LEU A 73 39.93 15.34 -3.84
C LEU A 73 41.23 16.16 -3.79
N ALA A 74 42.07 15.94 -2.78
CA ALA A 74 43.38 16.58 -2.64
C ALA A 74 44.38 16.04 -3.69
N GLY A 75 44.32 14.74 -3.99
CA GLY A 75 45.07 14.11 -5.08
C GLY A 75 44.47 14.31 -6.47
N GLY A 76 43.39 15.08 -6.61
CA GLY A 76 42.73 15.38 -7.90
C GLY A 76 42.17 14.17 -8.65
N HIS A 77 41.91 13.06 -7.96
CA HIS A 77 41.28 11.86 -8.49
C HIS A 77 39.76 12.04 -8.56
N PRO A 78 39.10 11.78 -9.72
CA PRO A 78 37.66 11.63 -9.79
C PRO A 78 37.17 10.56 -8.82
N LEU A 79 36.36 10.97 -7.84
CA LEU A 79 35.81 10.08 -6.85
C LEU A 79 34.38 9.68 -7.21
N LEU A 80 34.12 8.39 -7.30
CA LEU A 80 32.79 7.80 -7.35
C LEU A 80 32.38 7.40 -5.94
N LEU A 81 31.45 8.16 -5.36
CA LEU A 81 31.01 7.93 -3.99
C LEU A 81 29.77 7.04 -3.96
N ALA A 82 29.93 5.82 -3.45
CA ALA A 82 28.91 4.77 -3.41
C ALA A 82 28.31 4.61 -2.00
N PRO A 83 27.07 4.09 -1.88
CA PRO A 83 26.44 3.80 -0.59
C PRO A 83 27.12 2.60 0.10
N GLY A 84 27.94 2.86 1.12
CA GLY A 84 28.73 1.81 1.78
C GLY A 84 27.92 0.80 2.61
N ASP A 85 26.67 1.12 2.93
CA ASP A 85 25.69 0.23 3.57
C ASP A 85 24.96 -0.69 2.57
N ASN A 86 25.14 -0.47 1.26
CA ASN A 86 24.52 -1.25 0.19
C ASN A 86 25.57 -1.89 -0.71
N ALA A 87 25.98 -3.10 -0.35
CA ALA A 87 26.96 -3.88 -1.11
C ALA A 87 26.51 -4.11 -2.56
N ALA A 88 25.23 -4.42 -2.80
CA ALA A 88 24.73 -4.68 -4.15
C ALA A 88 24.80 -3.44 -5.07
N ALA A 89 24.49 -2.26 -4.55
CA ALA A 89 24.60 -1.01 -5.29
C ALA A 89 26.07 -0.61 -5.53
N THR A 90 26.94 -0.83 -4.54
CA THR A 90 28.38 -0.63 -4.69
C THR A 90 28.96 -1.55 -5.77
N GLU A 91 28.63 -2.84 -5.74
CA GLU A 91 29.07 -3.82 -6.76
C GLU A 91 28.49 -3.52 -8.15
N ALA A 92 27.28 -2.98 -8.23
CA ALA A 92 26.72 -2.51 -9.50
C ALA A 92 27.56 -1.37 -10.09
N LEU A 93 27.93 -0.37 -9.27
CA LEU A 93 28.77 0.75 -9.70
C LEU A 93 30.20 0.31 -10.06
N ILE A 94 30.78 -0.63 -9.31
CA ILE A 94 32.08 -1.24 -9.64
C ILE A 94 32.01 -1.91 -11.01
N ARG A 95 30.95 -2.67 -11.31
CA ARG A 95 30.80 -3.33 -12.63
C ARG A 95 30.52 -2.34 -13.76
N SER A 96 29.70 -1.32 -13.51
CA SER A 96 29.32 -0.34 -14.53
C SER A 96 30.46 0.60 -14.91
N TYR A 97 31.25 1.04 -13.92
CA TYR A 97 32.29 2.05 -14.12
C TYR A 97 33.72 1.51 -14.10
N ASP A 98 33.92 0.25 -13.68
CA ASP A 98 35.22 -0.41 -13.56
C ASP A 98 36.34 0.50 -12.99
N PRO A 99 36.20 0.99 -11.73
CA PRO A 99 37.15 1.91 -11.13
C PRO A 99 38.58 1.34 -11.08
N ASP A 100 39.57 2.21 -11.00
CA ASP A 100 40.98 1.82 -10.92
C ASP A 100 41.38 1.45 -9.50
N VAL A 101 40.75 2.09 -8.51
CA VAL A 101 40.95 1.84 -7.08
C VAL A 101 39.59 1.73 -6.41
N VAL A 102 39.41 0.74 -5.54
CA VAL A 102 38.21 0.57 -4.70
C VAL A 102 38.60 0.67 -3.24
N LEU A 103 38.03 1.64 -2.53
CA LEU A 103 38.18 1.85 -1.10
C LEU A 103 36.91 1.34 -0.40
N ARG A 104 37.05 0.27 0.38
CA ARG A 104 35.94 -0.35 1.12
C ARG A 104 36.44 -0.99 2.41
N ARG A 105 35.54 -1.22 3.37
CA ARG A 105 35.90 -1.95 4.59
C ARG A 105 36.00 -3.45 4.34
N ALA A 106 37.04 -4.07 4.88
CA ALA A 106 37.15 -5.52 5.01
C ALA A 106 37.89 -5.84 6.32
N GLY A 107 37.42 -6.83 7.07
CA GLY A 107 38.06 -7.21 8.35
C GLY A 107 38.06 -6.11 9.42
N GLY A 108 37.15 -5.13 9.34
CA GLY A 108 37.07 -4.03 10.31
C GLY A 108 38.02 -2.87 10.05
N SER A 109 38.77 -2.83 8.94
CA SER A 109 39.59 -1.68 8.50
C SER A 109 39.26 -1.28 7.07
N MET A 110 39.60 -0.05 6.68
CA MET A 110 39.55 0.34 5.27
C MET A 110 40.66 -0.38 4.49
N VAL A 111 40.29 -1.00 3.37
CA VAL A 111 41.21 -1.63 2.43
C VAL A 111 41.21 -0.84 1.13
N LEU A 112 42.42 -0.57 0.63
CA LEU A 112 42.66 -0.02 -0.69
C LEU A 112 42.93 -1.19 -1.64
N ASP A 113 41.96 -1.44 -2.51
CA ASP A 113 42.01 -2.47 -3.55
C ASP A 113 42.43 -1.79 -4.87
N GLU A 114 43.73 -1.84 -5.16
CA GLU A 114 44.30 -1.32 -6.41
C GLU A 114 44.08 -2.35 -7.53
N ARG A 115 43.18 -2.02 -8.45
CA ARG A 115 42.81 -2.93 -9.55
C ARG A 115 43.78 -2.85 -10.72
N ARG A 116 44.49 -1.73 -10.88
CA ARG A 116 45.49 -1.51 -11.96
C ARG A 116 46.41 -0.33 -11.64
N PRO A 117 47.69 -0.30 -12.10
CA PRO A 117 48.71 0.72 -11.79
C PRO A 117 48.52 2.12 -12.39
N GLY A 118 47.52 2.32 -13.26
CA GLY A 118 47.19 3.62 -13.88
C GLY A 118 45.68 3.84 -13.95
N SER A 119 45.23 4.68 -14.89
CA SER A 119 43.80 4.77 -15.25
C SER A 119 43.57 4.10 -16.60
N ARG A 120 42.54 3.25 -16.69
CA ARG A 120 42.06 2.76 -18.01
C ARG A 120 41.13 3.76 -18.71
N HIS A 121 40.69 4.77 -17.97
CA HIS A 121 39.68 5.73 -18.38
C HIS A 121 40.34 7.02 -18.83
N GLU A 122 39.78 7.64 -19.87
CA GLU A 122 40.03 9.05 -20.16
C GLU A 122 39.17 9.89 -19.22
N LEU A 123 39.81 10.70 -18.38
CA LEU A 123 39.16 11.43 -17.29
C LEU A 123 39.25 12.93 -17.58
N HIS A 124 38.10 13.60 -17.71
CA HIS A 124 38.08 15.04 -17.94
C HIS A 124 38.84 15.79 -16.83
N PRO A 125 39.71 16.78 -17.12
CA PRO A 125 40.55 17.46 -16.11
C PRO A 125 39.77 18.15 -14.99
N GLU A 126 38.54 18.60 -15.28
CA GLU A 126 37.70 19.26 -14.28
C GLU A 126 36.90 18.28 -13.40
N LEU A 127 36.73 17.02 -13.82
CA LEU A 127 35.93 16.04 -13.10
C LEU A 127 36.56 15.74 -11.73
N ALA A 128 35.77 15.89 -10.67
CA ALA A 128 36.23 15.70 -9.30
C ALA A 128 35.40 14.67 -8.52
N LEU A 129 34.07 14.69 -8.72
CA LEU A 129 33.16 13.85 -7.96
C LEU A 129 32.03 13.33 -8.87
N LEU A 130 31.67 12.08 -8.67
CA LEU A 130 30.52 11.42 -9.27
C LEU A 130 29.57 11.00 -8.15
N LEU A 131 28.31 11.42 -8.26
CA LEU A 131 27.25 11.07 -7.32
C LEU A 131 26.06 10.49 -8.07
N SER A 132 25.47 9.41 -7.54
CA SER A 132 24.16 8.96 -8.01
C SER A 132 23.11 10.00 -7.66
N THR A 133 22.09 10.15 -8.51
CA THR A 133 20.93 10.93 -8.12
C THR A 133 20.20 10.22 -6.99
N SER A 134 20.01 10.99 -5.94
CA SER A 134 19.28 10.73 -4.72
C SER A 134 18.00 9.91 -4.98
N GLY A 135 18.13 8.57 -4.91
CA GLY A 135 17.04 7.64 -5.13
C GLY A 135 17.25 6.46 -6.09
N SER A 136 18.33 6.42 -6.86
CA SER A 136 18.57 5.33 -7.81
C SER A 136 19.76 4.48 -7.38
N THR A 137 19.68 3.90 -6.18
CA THR A 137 20.70 2.96 -5.69
C THR A 137 20.73 1.73 -6.60
N GLY A 138 21.66 1.71 -7.56
CA GLY A 138 21.78 0.69 -8.60
C GLY A 138 21.60 1.20 -10.04
N SER A 139 21.23 2.47 -10.24
CA SER A 139 21.29 3.09 -11.56
C SER A 139 22.75 3.37 -11.94
N PRO A 140 23.17 3.07 -13.17
CA PRO A 140 24.48 3.46 -13.66
C PRO A 140 24.56 4.97 -13.90
N LYS A 141 23.47 5.75 -13.84
CA LYS A 141 23.51 7.19 -14.11
C LYS A 141 24.09 7.99 -12.94
N LEU A 142 25.17 8.71 -13.20
CA LEU A 142 25.88 9.57 -12.25
C LEU A 142 25.89 11.04 -12.68
N VAL A 143 25.88 11.94 -11.70
CA VAL A 143 26.10 13.37 -11.88
C VAL A 143 27.60 13.64 -11.85
N ARG A 144 28.14 14.24 -12.92
CA ARG A 144 29.54 14.66 -13.03
C ARG A 144 29.72 16.05 -12.41
N LEU A 145 30.49 16.14 -11.34
CA LEU A 145 30.74 17.38 -10.61
C LEU A 145 32.20 17.80 -10.72
N SER A 146 32.42 19.10 -10.95
CA SER A 146 33.75 19.68 -11.03
C SER A 146 34.29 20.18 -9.70
N ARG A 147 35.59 20.47 -9.66
CA ARG A 147 36.25 21.11 -8.51
C ARG A 147 35.62 22.47 -8.18
N THR A 148 35.36 23.27 -9.23
CA THR A 148 34.67 24.57 -9.11
C THR A 148 33.26 24.40 -8.57
N ASN A 149 32.54 23.35 -8.98
CA ASN A 149 31.20 23.10 -8.48
C ASN A 149 31.19 22.88 -6.96
N LEU A 150 32.11 22.04 -6.47
CA LEU A 150 32.25 21.72 -5.04
C LEU A 150 32.66 22.96 -4.23
N GLN A 151 33.66 23.69 -4.71
CA GLN A 151 34.20 24.88 -4.04
C GLN A 151 33.14 25.98 -3.95
N ALA A 152 32.51 26.34 -5.07
CA ALA A 152 31.54 27.44 -5.11
C ALA A 152 30.30 27.15 -4.26
N ASN A 153 29.82 25.89 -4.22
CA ASN A 153 28.70 25.55 -3.35
C ASN A 153 29.09 25.61 -1.86
N ALA A 154 30.27 25.10 -1.49
CA ALA A 154 30.76 25.15 -0.12
C ALA A 154 30.93 26.61 0.38
N GLU A 155 31.43 27.51 -0.47
CA GLU A 155 31.56 28.94 -0.18
C GLU A 155 30.21 29.63 0.00
N ALA A 156 29.27 29.40 -0.93
CA ALA A 156 27.93 29.95 -0.85
C ALA A 156 27.24 29.52 0.45
N ILE A 157 27.30 28.21 0.78
CA ILE A 157 26.77 27.66 2.04
C ILE A 157 27.39 28.31 3.26
N ALA A 158 28.73 28.36 3.30
CA ALA A 158 29.44 28.93 4.42
C ALA A 158 29.11 30.41 4.64
N GLY A 159 28.87 31.15 3.55
CA GLY A 159 28.46 32.54 3.57
C GLY A 159 27.10 32.76 4.22
N TYR A 160 26.02 32.19 3.66
CA TYR A 160 24.67 32.51 4.15
C TYR A 160 24.31 31.84 5.49
N LEU A 161 24.97 30.73 5.85
CA LEU A 161 24.83 30.14 7.20
C LEU A 161 25.70 30.87 8.24
N GLY A 162 26.65 31.70 7.81
CA GLY A 162 27.62 32.32 8.71
C GLY A 162 28.44 31.28 9.48
N ILE A 163 28.95 30.26 8.77
CA ILE A 163 29.78 29.21 9.36
C ILE A 163 31.08 29.83 9.86
N ARG A 164 31.42 29.55 11.11
CA ARG A 164 32.62 30.02 11.82
C ARG A 164 33.56 28.85 12.04
N ASP A 165 34.85 29.13 12.22
CA ASP A 165 35.87 28.13 12.60
C ASP A 165 35.62 27.48 13.98
N THR A 166 34.72 28.07 14.78
CA THR A 166 34.26 27.55 16.07
C THR A 166 33.04 26.63 15.97
N ASP A 167 32.42 26.51 14.78
CA ASP A 167 31.29 25.63 14.59
C ASP A 167 31.66 24.15 14.68
N ARG A 168 30.69 23.35 15.08
CA ARG A 168 30.79 21.90 15.27
C ARG A 168 29.54 21.25 14.73
N ALA A 169 29.61 20.77 13.49
CA ALA A 169 28.46 20.21 12.79
C ALA A 169 28.40 18.70 12.91
N ALA A 170 27.25 18.16 13.32
CA ALA A 170 27.06 16.73 13.35
C ALA A 170 26.83 16.16 11.93
N THR A 171 27.47 15.02 11.64
CA THR A 171 27.21 14.25 10.42
C THR A 171 25.97 13.39 10.60
N THR A 172 24.81 14.02 10.73
CA THR A 172 23.51 13.33 10.89
C THR A 172 23.06 12.60 9.62
N LEU A 173 23.73 12.84 8.49
CA LEU A 173 23.32 12.40 7.16
C LEU A 173 24.50 11.76 6.43
N PRO A 174 24.30 10.72 5.62
CA PRO A 174 25.41 9.96 5.05
C PRO A 174 26.32 10.81 4.15
N LEU A 175 27.63 10.53 4.18
CA LEU A 175 28.63 11.17 3.32
C LEU A 175 28.34 10.97 1.83
N HIS A 176 27.87 9.78 1.43
CA HIS A 176 27.52 9.46 0.04
C HIS A 176 26.26 10.16 -0.46
N TYR A 177 25.63 10.96 0.41
CA TYR A 177 24.48 11.75 0.10
C TYR A 177 24.86 13.24 -0.05
N CYS A 178 24.48 13.87 -1.16
CA CYS A 178 25.01 15.18 -1.58
C CYS A 178 24.90 16.32 -0.53
N TYR A 179 23.91 16.32 0.36
CA TYR A 179 23.89 17.31 1.45
C TYR A 179 24.63 16.96 2.70
N GLY A 180 24.67 15.67 3.09
CA GLY A 180 25.60 15.24 4.13
C GLY A 180 27.00 15.68 3.72
N LEU A 181 27.35 15.47 2.46
CA LEU A 181 28.59 15.96 1.86
C LEU A 181 28.70 17.49 1.83
N SER A 182 27.63 18.21 1.51
CA SER A 182 27.63 19.69 1.54
C SER A 182 27.95 20.26 2.92
N VAL A 183 27.53 19.57 4.00
CA VAL A 183 27.83 19.95 5.38
C VAL A 183 29.32 19.73 5.63
N VAL A 184 29.87 18.57 5.27
CA VAL A 184 31.31 18.28 5.39
C VAL A 184 32.14 19.36 4.70
N ASN A 185 31.85 19.64 3.43
CA ASN A 185 32.64 20.56 2.62
C ASN A 185 32.59 22.00 3.14
N SER A 186 31.39 22.50 3.46
CA SER A 186 31.23 23.89 3.90
C SER A 186 31.86 24.17 5.27
N HIS A 187 31.84 23.19 6.18
CA HIS A 187 32.44 23.33 7.51
C HIS A 187 33.95 23.18 7.45
N LEU A 188 34.46 22.17 6.73
CA LEU A 188 35.90 21.98 6.57
C LEU A 188 36.56 23.18 5.87
N LEU A 189 35.89 23.77 4.88
CA LEU A 189 36.32 25.00 4.21
C LEU A 189 36.60 26.15 5.20
N ARG A 190 35.81 26.27 6.28
CA ARG A 190 35.91 27.36 7.27
C ARG A 190 36.76 27.02 8.48
N GLY A 191 37.38 25.84 8.54
CA GLY A 191 38.14 25.42 9.72
C GLY A 191 37.26 24.97 10.89
N ALA A 192 35.97 24.67 10.62
CA ALA A 192 35.01 24.22 11.61
C ALA A 192 35.07 22.69 11.81
N ALA A 193 34.75 22.22 13.00
CA ALA A 193 34.83 20.79 13.31
C ALA A 193 33.59 20.01 12.84
N LEU A 194 33.79 18.72 12.57
CA LEU A 194 32.72 17.74 12.37
C LEU A 194 32.57 16.89 13.63
N VAL A 195 31.36 16.78 14.15
CA VAL A 195 30.99 15.72 15.11
C VAL A 195 30.63 14.50 14.26
N LEU A 196 31.65 13.68 13.98
CA LEU A 196 31.59 12.59 13.03
C LEU A 196 31.06 11.33 13.71
N THR A 197 29.90 10.88 13.26
CA THR A 197 29.20 9.73 13.83
C THR A 197 28.23 9.12 12.81
N ASP A 198 28.04 7.80 12.92
CA ASP A 198 26.96 7.07 12.24
C ASP A 198 25.70 6.93 13.13
N LEU A 199 25.71 7.46 14.36
CA LEU A 199 24.57 7.38 15.27
C LEU A 199 23.39 8.21 14.76
N SER A 200 22.19 7.67 14.94
CA SER A 200 20.94 8.37 14.60
C SER A 200 20.63 9.42 15.67
N VAL A 201 19.94 10.50 15.28
CA VAL A 201 19.37 11.47 16.23
C VAL A 201 18.33 10.84 17.18
N ALA A 202 17.84 9.64 16.88
CA ALA A 202 17.00 8.85 17.77
C ALA A 202 17.77 8.20 18.93
N ASP A 203 19.08 8.02 18.77
CA ASP A 203 19.91 7.30 19.73
C ASP A 203 20.33 8.24 20.87
N GLY A 204 20.20 7.80 22.12
CA GLY A 204 20.63 8.59 23.29
C GLY A 204 22.13 8.95 23.22
N GLY A 205 22.96 8.01 22.74
CA GLY A 205 24.39 8.20 22.55
C GLY A 205 24.74 9.31 21.56
N PHE A 206 23.89 9.57 20.55
CA PHE A 206 24.09 10.71 19.64
C PHE A 206 24.05 12.03 20.42
N TRP A 207 23.07 12.20 21.30
CA TRP A 207 22.90 13.44 22.07
C TRP A 207 23.93 13.59 23.18
N GLU A 208 24.43 12.49 23.73
CA GLU A 208 25.58 12.50 24.64
C GLU A 208 26.83 13.01 23.92
N LEU A 209 27.14 12.46 22.75
CA LEU A 209 28.25 12.91 21.92
C LEU A 209 28.07 14.37 21.47
N PHE A 210 26.89 14.74 20.99
CA PHE A 210 26.59 16.10 20.54
C PHE A 210 26.78 17.13 21.65
N ARG A 211 26.32 16.84 22.87
CA ARG A 211 26.50 17.70 24.05
C ARG A 211 27.96 17.76 24.49
N ALA A 212 28.64 16.62 24.59
CA ALA A 212 30.06 16.55 24.95
C ALA A 212 30.95 17.30 23.93
N ALA A 213 30.58 17.22 22.65
CA ALA A 213 31.22 17.92 21.57
C ALA A 213 30.83 19.40 21.48
N ARG A 214 29.86 19.90 22.25
CA ARG A 214 29.30 21.26 22.14
C ARG A 214 28.83 21.57 20.71
N GLY A 215 28.05 20.66 20.12
CA GLY A 215 27.54 20.78 18.76
C GLY A 215 26.81 22.09 18.51
N THR A 216 27.10 22.74 17.39
CA THR A 216 26.55 24.06 17.01
C THR A 216 25.61 23.99 15.81
N ALA A 217 25.69 22.93 15.02
CA ALA A 217 24.92 22.78 13.80
C ALA A 217 24.33 21.37 13.67
N LEU A 218 23.04 21.33 13.36
CA LEU A 218 22.32 20.11 13.06
C LEU A 218 21.75 20.20 11.65
N ALA A 219 22.11 19.24 10.81
CA ALA A 219 21.53 19.09 9.48
C ALA A 219 20.38 18.08 9.55
N GLY A 220 19.25 18.43 8.98
CA GLY A 220 18.03 17.68 9.14
C GLY A 220 17.38 17.44 7.79
N VAL A 221 17.09 16.18 7.55
CA VAL A 221 16.04 15.83 6.62
C VAL A 221 14.73 15.97 7.35
N PRO A 222 13.57 16.18 6.75
CA PRO A 222 12.35 16.02 7.52
C PRO A 222 12.13 14.59 8.02
N TYR A 223 12.94 13.58 7.60
CA TYR A 223 13.09 12.28 8.29
C TYR A 223 13.97 12.41 9.56
N THR A 224 14.50 13.58 9.84
CA THR A 224 15.20 13.91 11.07
C THR A 224 14.25 14.68 11.97
N PHE A 225 13.37 15.52 11.42
CA PHE A 225 12.52 16.40 12.22
C PHE A 225 11.40 15.70 13.00
N GLU A 226 10.88 14.57 12.52
CA GLU A 226 9.97 13.71 13.30
C GLU A 226 10.73 12.86 14.33
N LEU A 227 12.00 12.47 14.08
CA LEU A 227 12.86 11.74 15.02
C LEU A 227 13.13 12.68 16.16
N LEU A 228 13.48 13.93 15.84
CA LEU A 228 13.62 15.04 16.77
C LEU A 228 12.33 15.26 17.57
N ASP A 229 11.15 15.24 16.93
CA ASP A 229 9.87 15.34 17.65
C ASP A 229 9.68 14.18 18.65
N ARG A 230 10.00 12.93 18.26
CA ARG A 230 9.85 11.72 19.09
C ARG A 230 10.78 11.68 20.29
N VAL A 231 12.01 12.17 20.13
CA VAL A 231 13.00 12.22 21.23
C VAL A 231 12.85 13.46 22.12
N GLY A 232 11.82 14.29 21.88
CA GLY A 232 11.57 15.47 22.69
C GLY A 232 12.61 16.58 22.47
N PHE A 233 13.10 16.76 21.24
CA PHE A 233 14.08 17.82 20.90
C PHE A 233 13.64 19.21 21.38
N THR A 234 12.34 19.47 21.39
CA THR A 234 11.75 20.72 21.88
C THR A 234 12.05 21.00 23.35
N GLU A 235 12.28 19.97 24.15
CA GLU A 235 12.59 20.04 25.58
C GLU A 235 14.10 20.00 25.86
N MET A 236 14.90 19.56 24.88
CA MET A 236 16.35 19.46 25.05
C MET A 236 17.01 20.82 25.29
N ARG A 237 18.01 20.82 26.18
CA ARG A 237 18.85 21.99 26.46
C ARG A 237 20.17 21.85 25.69
N LEU A 238 20.27 22.59 24.59
CA LEU A 238 21.43 22.60 23.70
C LEU A 238 22.01 24.03 23.62
N PRO A 239 22.73 24.50 24.64
CA PRO A 239 23.14 25.91 24.76
C PRO A 239 24.16 26.36 23.71
N HIS A 240 24.78 25.43 23.00
CA HIS A 240 25.78 25.70 21.96
C HIS A 240 25.19 25.65 20.54
N LEU A 241 23.96 25.15 20.38
CA LEU A 241 23.30 25.07 19.09
C LEU A 241 23.10 26.50 18.55
N ARG A 242 23.56 26.74 17.32
CA ARG A 242 23.44 28.03 16.62
C ARG A 242 22.43 27.97 15.50
N TYR A 243 22.40 26.87 14.75
CA TYR A 243 21.43 26.72 13.68
C TYR A 243 21.07 25.25 13.43
N VAL A 244 19.85 25.07 12.97
CA VAL A 244 19.34 23.83 12.40
C VAL A 244 19.05 24.11 10.94
N THR A 245 19.48 23.20 10.07
CA THR A 245 19.18 23.33 8.65
C THR A 245 18.25 22.21 8.22
N GLN A 246 17.24 22.56 7.43
CA GLN A 246 16.38 21.63 6.75
C GLN A 246 16.59 21.84 5.28
N ALA A 247 17.19 20.87 4.61
CA ALA A 247 17.28 20.94 3.17
C ALA A 247 16.46 19.87 2.56
N GLY A 248 16.60 19.84 1.26
CA GLY A 248 16.06 18.86 0.41
C GLY A 248 14.54 18.88 0.37
N GLY A 249 13.77 18.88 1.44
CA GLY A 249 12.36 18.56 1.35
C GLY A 249 11.46 19.68 1.53
N ARG A 250 10.22 19.45 1.08
CA ARG A 250 9.15 20.19 1.68
C ARG A 250 8.96 19.65 3.10
N LEU A 251 9.39 20.45 4.06
CA LEU A 251 8.89 20.39 5.43
C LEU A 251 7.49 21.00 5.42
N ASP A 252 6.58 20.45 6.22
CA ASP A 252 5.26 21.06 6.36
C ASP A 252 5.41 22.51 6.89
N PRO A 253 4.70 23.51 6.30
CA PRO A 253 4.83 24.90 6.72
C PRO A 253 4.53 25.13 8.21
N GLU A 254 3.58 24.40 8.81
CA GLU A 254 3.28 24.51 10.24
C GLU A 254 4.48 24.05 11.07
N ARG A 255 5.16 22.98 10.65
CA ARG A 255 6.38 22.51 11.30
C ARG A 255 7.55 23.49 11.11
N VAL A 256 7.70 24.09 9.93
CA VAL A 256 8.70 25.17 9.69
C VAL A 256 8.47 26.31 10.70
N THR A 257 7.24 26.81 10.78
CA THR A 257 6.86 27.89 11.72
C THR A 257 7.15 27.49 13.17
N ARG A 258 6.79 26.25 13.56
CA ARG A 258 7.00 25.74 14.93
C ARG A 258 8.49 25.70 15.30
N TYR A 259 9.33 25.11 14.45
CA TYR A 259 10.76 25.00 14.70
C TYR A 259 11.46 26.36 14.64
N ALA A 260 11.09 27.23 13.69
CA ALA A 260 11.63 28.58 13.62
C ALA A 260 11.27 29.41 14.87
N ALA A 261 10.02 29.32 15.35
CA ALA A 261 9.59 29.98 16.57
C ALA A 261 10.30 29.41 17.81
N LEU A 262 10.50 28.10 17.87
CA LEU A 262 11.29 27.46 18.93
C LEU A 262 12.74 27.96 18.92
N GLY A 263 13.37 27.98 17.75
CA GLY A 263 14.73 28.46 17.57
C GLY A 263 14.91 29.89 18.06
N ARG A 264 14.02 30.80 17.67
CA ARG A 264 14.01 32.18 18.18
C ARG A 264 13.95 32.25 19.71
N ARG A 265 13.13 31.41 20.35
CA ARG A 265 13.04 31.35 21.82
C ARG A 265 14.28 30.75 22.48
N ARG A 266 15.00 29.88 21.78
CA ARG A 266 16.14 29.12 22.30
C ARG A 266 17.50 29.65 21.84
N GLY A 267 17.53 30.68 20.99
CA GLY A 267 18.75 31.34 20.52
C GLY A 267 19.44 30.66 19.33
N TRP A 268 18.69 29.94 18.48
CA TRP A 268 19.21 29.34 17.25
C TRP A 268 18.29 29.53 16.04
N ASP A 269 18.86 29.47 14.84
CA ASP A 269 18.13 29.75 13.59
C ASP A 269 17.71 28.47 12.85
N LEU A 270 16.54 28.49 12.21
CA LEU A 270 16.12 27.46 11.26
C LEU A 270 16.31 27.95 9.84
N TYR A 271 17.13 27.25 9.06
CA TYR A 271 17.29 27.49 7.62
C TYR A 271 16.56 26.43 6.81
N VAL A 272 15.52 26.81 6.07
CA VAL A 272 14.87 25.96 5.07
C VAL A 272 15.58 26.15 3.73
N MET A 273 15.92 25.06 3.05
CA MET A 273 16.80 25.11 1.88
C MET A 273 16.35 24.15 0.79
N TYR A 274 16.66 24.52 -0.46
CA TYR A 274 16.27 23.78 -1.65
C TYR A 274 17.48 23.59 -2.57
N GLY A 275 17.66 22.38 -3.09
CA GLY A 275 18.69 22.12 -4.10
C GLY A 275 18.76 20.65 -4.53
N GLN A 276 19.46 20.37 -5.62
CA GLN A 276 19.51 19.06 -6.26
C GLN A 276 20.98 18.60 -6.38
N THR A 277 21.21 17.32 -6.66
CA THR A 277 22.59 16.77 -6.78
C THR A 277 23.33 17.44 -7.94
N GLU A 278 22.59 17.72 -9.01
CA GLU A 278 22.95 18.38 -10.25
C GLU A 278 23.40 19.84 -10.05
N ALA A 279 23.11 20.44 -8.90
CA ALA A 279 23.60 21.76 -8.49
C ALA A 279 24.53 21.69 -7.28
N THR A 280 25.18 20.53 -7.07
CA THR A 280 26.15 20.32 -5.99
C THR A 280 25.57 20.69 -4.64
N ALA A 281 24.33 20.23 -4.47
CA ALA A 281 23.45 20.16 -3.30
C ALA A 281 22.49 21.33 -3.03
N ARG A 282 22.90 22.60 -3.04
CA ARG A 282 22.03 23.72 -2.60
C ARG A 282 21.92 24.84 -3.65
N MET A 283 20.69 25.27 -3.93
CA MET A 283 20.34 26.29 -4.92
C MET A 283 19.62 27.49 -4.31
N ALA A 284 18.90 27.30 -3.21
CA ALA A 284 18.20 28.35 -2.48
C ALA A 284 18.12 28.10 -0.98
N TYR A 285 17.90 29.17 -0.24
CA TYR A 285 17.62 29.16 1.19
C TYR A 285 16.59 30.22 1.54
N LEU A 286 15.75 29.92 2.53
CA LEU A 286 14.89 30.87 3.19
C LEU A 286 15.68 31.54 4.32
N PRO A 287 15.87 32.87 4.30
CA PRO A 287 16.44 33.58 5.43
C PRO A 287 15.69 33.24 6.72
N PRO A 288 16.39 32.94 7.83
CA PRO A 288 15.76 32.33 9.02
C PRO A 288 14.73 33.26 9.68
N HIS A 289 14.90 34.58 9.54
CA HIS A 289 13.92 35.56 10.02
C HIS A 289 12.59 35.54 9.24
N LEU A 290 12.53 34.88 8.07
CA LEU A 290 11.30 34.70 7.28
C LEU A 290 10.65 33.34 7.50
N ALA A 291 11.33 32.38 8.14
CA ALA A 291 10.81 31.03 8.33
C ALA A 291 9.49 30.97 9.14
N VAL A 292 9.21 31.97 9.99
CA VAL A 292 7.94 32.07 10.71
C VAL A 292 6.81 32.62 9.83
N THR A 293 7.11 33.60 8.98
CA THR A 293 6.12 34.38 8.22
C THR A 293 5.90 33.88 6.79
N ARG A 294 6.90 33.20 6.21
CA ARG A 294 6.88 32.63 4.84
C ARG A 294 7.32 31.17 4.83
N PRO A 295 6.73 30.30 5.68
CA PRO A 295 7.13 28.90 5.83
C PRO A 295 6.95 28.02 4.57
N GLU A 296 6.20 28.49 3.58
CA GLU A 296 5.94 27.83 2.29
C GLU A 296 7.02 28.07 1.23
N ALA A 297 7.87 29.09 1.43
CA ALA A 297 8.85 29.51 0.45
C ALA A 297 10.15 28.68 0.52
N ILE A 298 10.77 28.44 -0.63
CA ILE A 298 12.17 27.99 -0.70
C ILE A 298 13.17 29.14 -0.55
N GLY A 299 12.67 30.37 -0.54
CA GLY A 299 13.41 31.58 -0.24
C GLY A 299 14.06 32.23 -1.46
N VAL A 300 15.34 32.53 -1.36
CA VAL A 300 16.13 33.22 -2.38
C VAL A 300 17.24 32.31 -2.92
N PRO A 301 17.73 32.54 -4.16
CA PRO A 301 18.90 31.83 -4.67
C PRO A 301 20.10 31.97 -3.72
N VAL A 302 20.95 30.93 -3.67
CA VAL A 302 22.24 31.02 -2.98
C VAL A 302 23.13 32.10 -3.62
N PRO A 303 24.08 32.70 -2.86
CA PRO A 303 25.04 33.64 -3.45
C PRO A 303 25.73 33.06 -4.69
N GLY A 304 25.77 33.83 -5.78
CA GLY A 304 26.32 33.41 -7.07
C GLY A 304 25.37 32.56 -7.94
N GLY A 305 24.18 32.20 -7.44
CA GLY A 305 23.14 31.51 -8.19
C GLY A 305 22.00 32.44 -8.62
N SER A 306 21.26 32.04 -9.65
CA SER A 306 20.07 32.75 -10.12
C SER A 306 18.94 31.80 -10.51
N PHE A 307 17.71 32.28 -10.39
CA PHE A 307 16.51 31.57 -10.82
C PHE A 307 15.80 32.34 -11.93
N ARG A 308 15.29 31.60 -12.91
CA ARG A 308 14.36 32.09 -13.93
C ARG A 308 13.22 31.10 -14.11
N LEU A 309 12.07 31.60 -14.56
CA LEU A 309 10.94 30.76 -14.96
C LEU A 309 10.97 30.55 -16.46
N HIS A 310 10.90 29.30 -16.88
CA HIS A 310 10.62 28.94 -18.27
C HIS A 310 9.12 28.66 -18.42
N PRO A 311 8.41 29.36 -19.33
CA PRO A 311 6.96 29.22 -19.49
C PRO A 311 6.52 27.78 -19.81
N LEU A 312 5.33 27.41 -19.35
CA LEU A 312 4.72 26.10 -19.63
C LEU A 312 3.38 26.29 -20.38
N PRO A 313 3.18 25.64 -21.54
CA PRO A 313 1.98 25.84 -22.37
C PRO A 313 0.65 25.56 -21.65
N ASP A 314 0.65 24.58 -20.75
CA ASP A 314 -0.56 24.08 -20.06
C ASP A 314 -0.86 24.81 -18.73
N ARG A 315 -0.10 25.86 -18.37
CA ARG A 315 -0.23 26.61 -17.11
C ARG A 315 -0.20 28.11 -17.39
N PRO A 316 -1.34 28.74 -17.70
CA PRO A 316 -1.41 30.16 -18.07
C PRO A 316 -1.33 31.12 -16.88
N GLU A 317 -0.99 30.63 -15.68
CA GLU A 317 -0.89 31.45 -14.47
C GLU A 317 0.33 32.40 -14.59
N PRO A 318 0.15 33.72 -14.39
CA PRO A 318 1.27 34.66 -14.41
C PRO A 318 2.31 34.30 -13.34
N ASP A 319 3.58 34.58 -13.64
CA ASP A 319 4.72 34.35 -12.74
C ASP A 319 4.91 32.90 -12.26
N THR A 320 4.40 31.92 -13.03
CA THR A 320 4.54 30.49 -12.78
C THR A 320 5.16 29.79 -13.99
N GLY A 321 6.08 28.85 -13.76
CA GLY A 321 6.76 28.13 -14.84
C GLY A 321 7.74 27.07 -14.32
N GLU A 322 8.46 26.43 -15.24
CA GLU A 322 9.59 25.58 -14.85
C GLU A 322 10.69 26.43 -14.22
N LEU A 323 11.15 26.04 -13.04
CA LEU A 323 12.29 26.66 -12.40
C LEU A 323 13.57 26.21 -13.11
N VAL A 324 14.31 27.17 -13.67
CA VAL A 324 15.64 26.96 -14.23
C VAL A 324 16.64 27.67 -13.34
N TYR A 325 17.71 26.97 -12.97
CA TYR A 325 18.77 27.44 -12.10
C TYR A 325 20.08 27.60 -12.87
N THR A 326 20.76 28.71 -12.63
CA THR A 326 22.12 28.95 -13.16
C THR A 326 23.04 29.30 -11.99
N GLY A 327 24.27 28.80 -12.02
CA GLY A 327 25.27 29.10 -11.01
C GLY A 327 26.54 28.27 -11.18
N PRO A 328 27.66 28.67 -10.56
CA PRO A 328 28.95 27.97 -10.69
C PRO A 328 28.93 26.55 -10.09
N ASN A 329 27.90 26.20 -9.32
CA ASN A 329 27.66 24.89 -8.73
C ASN A 329 26.85 23.92 -9.61
N VAL A 330 26.42 24.33 -10.82
CA VAL A 330 25.75 23.44 -11.78
C VAL A 330 26.75 22.44 -12.36
N MET A 331 26.37 21.15 -12.30
CA MET A 331 27.13 19.99 -12.76
C MET A 331 27.73 20.16 -14.16
N LEU A 332 28.76 19.37 -14.48
CA LEU A 332 29.25 19.25 -15.85
C LEU A 332 28.22 18.58 -16.76
N GLY A 333 27.51 17.58 -16.25
CA GLY A 333 26.53 16.80 -17.00
C GLY A 333 26.31 15.45 -16.34
N TYR A 334 25.60 14.56 -17.03
CA TYR A 334 25.47 13.17 -16.58
C TYR A 334 26.57 12.28 -17.17
N ALA A 335 26.85 11.17 -16.50
CA ALA A 335 27.49 10.00 -17.05
C ALA A 335 26.50 8.83 -16.95
N GLU A 336 26.31 8.09 -18.03
CA GLU A 336 25.51 6.87 -18.09
C GLU A 336 26.40 5.63 -18.30
N ASP A 337 27.61 5.84 -18.81
CA ASP A 337 28.65 4.81 -18.96
C ASP A 337 30.08 5.40 -18.74
N PRO A 338 31.15 4.56 -18.72
CA PRO A 338 32.51 5.03 -18.47
C PRO A 338 33.07 6.01 -19.51
N ALA A 339 32.60 6.00 -20.76
CA ALA A 339 33.11 6.91 -21.78
C ALA A 339 32.73 8.36 -21.48
N ASP A 340 31.61 8.59 -20.79
CA ASP A 340 31.15 9.91 -20.40
C ASP A 340 32.07 10.61 -19.38
N LEU A 341 32.99 9.88 -18.75
CA LEU A 341 33.98 10.45 -17.81
C LEU A 341 34.97 11.39 -18.49
N ALA A 342 35.17 11.25 -19.79
CA ALA A 342 36.04 12.11 -20.61
C ALA A 342 35.36 13.43 -21.01
N LEU A 343 34.03 13.49 -20.94
CA LEU A 343 33.26 14.65 -21.39
C LEU A 343 33.52 15.86 -20.50
N GLY A 344 33.60 17.04 -21.12
CA GLY A 344 33.56 18.33 -20.44
C GLY A 344 32.15 18.72 -19.99
N ARG A 345 31.91 20.02 -19.88
CA ARG A 345 30.57 20.55 -19.60
C ARG A 345 29.64 20.30 -20.79
N THR A 346 28.52 19.64 -20.52
CA THR A 346 27.41 19.40 -21.44
C THR A 346 26.13 20.12 -21.01
N VAL A 347 26.13 20.78 -19.85
CA VAL A 347 25.00 21.54 -19.28
C VAL A 347 25.50 22.85 -18.66
N ASP A 348 24.93 23.98 -19.08
CA ASP A 348 25.25 25.32 -18.55
C ASP A 348 24.24 25.81 -17.51
N GLU A 349 22.97 25.40 -17.65
CA GLU A 349 21.90 25.70 -16.71
C GLU A 349 21.12 24.44 -16.35
N LEU A 350 20.69 24.37 -15.10
CA LEU A 350 19.89 23.27 -14.60
C LEU A 350 18.41 23.57 -14.78
N ARG A 351 17.81 22.93 -15.78
CA ARG A 351 16.36 22.74 -15.82
C ARG A 351 15.98 21.78 -14.69
N THR A 352 15.49 22.34 -13.58
CA THR A 352 15.28 21.57 -12.35
C THR A 352 14.17 20.53 -12.50
N GLY A 353 13.33 20.72 -13.52
CA GLY A 353 12.09 20.01 -13.69
C GLY A 353 11.06 20.37 -12.63
N ASP A 354 11.29 21.28 -11.68
CA ASP A 354 10.32 21.71 -10.67
C ASP A 354 9.50 22.92 -11.20
N VAL A 355 8.20 23.01 -10.87
CA VAL A 355 7.37 24.18 -11.19
C VAL A 355 7.42 25.12 -10.00
N ALA A 356 7.83 26.35 -10.25
CA ALA A 356 7.90 27.39 -9.26
C ALA A 356 7.02 28.57 -9.63
N ARG A 357 6.71 29.35 -8.60
CA ARG A 357 6.14 30.69 -8.72
C ARG A 357 7.03 31.67 -7.97
N ARG A 358 7.16 32.88 -8.50
CA ARG A 358 7.75 34.00 -7.76
C ARG A 358 6.62 34.76 -7.07
N ALA A 359 6.65 34.80 -5.75
CA ALA A 359 5.64 35.51 -4.96
C ALA A 359 5.83 37.04 -5.03
N PRO A 360 4.80 37.84 -4.71
CA PRO A 360 4.87 39.31 -4.79
C PRO A 360 5.96 39.94 -3.91
N ASP A 361 6.36 39.26 -2.83
CA ASP A 361 7.46 39.66 -1.95
C ASP A 361 8.85 39.27 -2.48
N GLY A 362 8.91 38.72 -3.70
CA GLY A 362 10.14 38.35 -4.39
C GLY A 362 10.70 36.98 -4.01
N LEU A 363 10.06 36.26 -3.07
CA LEU A 363 10.47 34.91 -2.67
C LEU A 363 10.01 33.85 -3.68
N TRP A 364 10.75 32.77 -3.75
CA TRP A 364 10.44 31.64 -4.63
C TRP A 364 9.70 30.55 -3.86
N GLU A 365 8.66 30.00 -4.50
CA GLU A 365 7.84 28.90 -3.97
C GLU A 365 7.84 27.77 -5.00
N ILE A 366 8.08 26.53 -4.55
CA ILE A 366 7.86 25.35 -5.40
C ILE A 366 6.38 24.96 -5.28
N VAL A 367 5.67 25.07 -6.40
CA VAL A 367 4.22 24.82 -6.48
C VAL A 367 3.89 23.53 -7.23
N GLY A 368 4.89 22.88 -7.82
CA GLY A 368 4.72 21.62 -8.53
C GLY A 368 6.01 21.12 -9.16
N ARG A 369 5.88 20.25 -10.16
CA ARG A 369 7.01 19.73 -10.96
C ARG A 369 6.59 19.64 -12.43
N VAL A 370 7.48 19.97 -13.37
CA VAL A 370 7.34 19.81 -14.82
C VAL A 370 7.47 18.35 -15.14
N GLY A 371 6.39 17.80 -15.71
CA GLY A 371 6.20 16.35 -15.65
C GLY A 371 5.98 15.83 -14.23
N GLY A 372 5.64 16.71 -13.27
CA GLY A 372 5.21 16.47 -11.87
C GLY A 372 3.87 15.79 -11.75
N PHE A 373 3.67 14.91 -12.70
CA PHE A 373 2.54 14.06 -12.82
C PHE A 373 3.07 12.64 -12.80
N ALA A 374 2.63 11.84 -11.84
CA ALA A 374 2.79 10.40 -12.00
C ALA A 374 1.79 9.95 -13.09
N LYS A 375 2.26 9.14 -14.05
CA LYS A 375 1.41 8.53 -15.07
C LYS A 375 0.78 7.22 -14.55
N VAL A 376 -0.07 7.31 -13.54
CA VAL A 376 -0.69 6.13 -12.92
C VAL A 376 -1.80 5.60 -13.83
N PHE A 377 -1.62 4.42 -14.42
CA PHE A 377 -2.53 3.84 -15.43
C PHE A 377 -2.75 4.74 -16.66
N GLY A 378 -1.73 5.51 -17.05
CA GLY A 378 -1.83 6.47 -18.16
C GLY A 378 -2.56 7.77 -17.80
N LEU A 379 -3.06 7.92 -16.57
CA LEU A 379 -3.65 9.17 -16.06
C LEU A 379 -2.56 10.07 -15.48
N ARG A 380 -2.61 11.36 -15.83
CA ARG A 380 -1.62 12.37 -15.46
C ARG A 380 -1.98 12.97 -14.08
N VAL A 381 -1.30 12.54 -13.01
CA VAL A 381 -1.65 12.86 -11.60
C VAL A 381 -0.68 13.85 -10.96
N ASP A 382 -1.13 15.09 -10.72
CA ASP A 382 -0.33 16.16 -10.09
C ASP A 382 -0.02 15.82 -8.63
N LEU A 383 1.24 15.48 -8.35
CA LEU A 383 1.66 15.04 -7.03
C LEU A 383 1.52 16.17 -6.00
N ALA A 384 1.89 17.40 -6.34
CA ALA A 384 1.86 18.53 -5.41
C ALA A 384 0.43 18.89 -5.00
N ARG A 385 -0.55 18.77 -5.91
CA ARG A 385 -1.97 18.95 -5.59
C ARG A 385 -2.48 17.92 -4.58
N VAL A 386 -2.00 16.69 -4.67
CA VAL A 386 -2.35 15.61 -3.73
C VAL A 386 -1.74 15.88 -2.36
N GLU A 387 -0.46 16.22 -2.33
CA GLU A 387 0.28 16.59 -1.11
C GLU A 387 -0.39 17.76 -0.39
N GLU A 388 -0.76 18.81 -1.12
CA GLU A 388 -1.43 20.00 -0.60
C GLU A 388 -2.82 19.68 -0.01
N ARG A 389 -3.57 18.73 -0.61
CA ARG A 389 -4.87 18.28 -0.10
C ARG A 389 -4.75 17.50 1.20
N LEU A 390 -3.72 16.67 1.32
CA LEU A 390 -3.40 15.92 2.54
C LEU A 390 -2.99 16.87 3.66
N ARG A 391 -2.16 17.85 3.31
CA ARG A 391 -1.73 18.91 4.21
C ARG A 391 -2.89 19.71 4.78
N ALA A 392 -3.83 20.14 3.93
CA ALA A 392 -5.04 20.84 4.37
C ALA A 392 -5.95 19.99 5.27
N ALA A 393 -5.78 18.67 5.28
CA ALA A 393 -6.48 17.74 6.16
C ALA A 393 -5.69 17.38 7.43
N GLY A 394 -4.59 18.10 7.72
CA GLY A 394 -3.74 17.89 8.90
C GLY A 394 -2.78 16.70 8.76
N VAL A 395 -2.54 16.21 7.54
CA VAL A 395 -1.65 15.08 7.27
C VAL A 395 -0.36 15.59 6.63
N SER A 396 0.75 15.50 7.36
CA SER A 396 2.08 15.70 6.78
C SER A 396 2.41 14.51 5.88
N ALA A 397 2.52 14.75 4.57
CA ALA A 397 2.72 13.72 3.57
C ALA A 397 3.44 14.24 2.32
N TYR A 398 4.15 13.37 1.62
CA TYR A 398 4.53 13.63 0.22
C TYR A 398 4.28 12.42 -0.68
N CYS A 399 4.13 12.69 -1.96
CA CYS A 399 3.74 11.73 -2.97
C CYS A 399 4.87 11.47 -3.97
N ALA A 400 4.93 10.23 -4.42
CA ALA A 400 5.69 9.75 -5.57
C ALA A 400 4.74 8.90 -6.43
N GLY A 401 5.14 8.51 -7.64
CA GLY A 401 4.30 7.58 -8.39
C GLY A 401 5.03 6.83 -9.49
N THR A 402 4.43 5.70 -9.86
CA THR A 402 4.85 4.79 -10.93
C THR A 402 3.77 4.73 -12.00
N ASP A 403 3.99 3.94 -13.05
CA ASP A 403 2.97 3.70 -14.08
C ASP A 403 1.74 2.91 -13.56
N ARG A 404 1.81 2.35 -12.35
CA ARG A 404 0.76 1.45 -11.79
C ARG A 404 0.11 1.96 -10.51
N GLU A 405 0.77 2.85 -9.77
CA GLU A 405 0.23 3.38 -8.51
C GLU A 405 0.89 4.71 -8.11
N LEU A 406 0.14 5.50 -7.35
CA LEU A 406 0.59 6.65 -6.58
C LEU A 406 1.05 6.15 -5.21
N VAL A 407 2.25 6.52 -4.76
CA VAL A 407 2.78 6.18 -3.44
C VAL A 407 2.80 7.44 -2.59
N VAL A 408 2.20 7.39 -1.42
CA VAL A 408 2.07 8.49 -0.47
C VAL A 408 2.76 8.05 0.81
N GLY A 409 3.80 8.76 1.20
CA GLY A 409 4.29 8.66 2.56
C GLY A 409 3.53 9.67 3.39
N ALA A 410 2.99 9.27 4.54
CA ALA A 410 2.41 10.15 5.55
C ALA A 410 3.04 9.93 6.91
N GLU A 411 3.07 10.94 7.76
CA GLU A 411 3.69 10.87 9.09
C GLU A 411 2.69 10.40 10.15
N ALA A 412 3.11 9.54 11.06
CA ALA A 412 2.32 9.20 12.24
C ALA A 412 2.09 10.45 13.13
N PRO A 413 0.90 10.68 13.71
CA PRO A 413 -0.26 9.80 13.73
C PRO A 413 -1.26 10.09 12.59
N ALA A 414 -0.87 9.85 11.34
CA ALA A 414 -1.81 9.78 10.23
C ALA A 414 -2.49 8.42 10.17
N GLU A 415 -3.80 8.41 9.96
CA GLU A 415 -4.57 7.18 9.73
C GLU A 415 -4.38 6.74 8.27
N PRO A 416 -3.72 5.59 7.98
CA PRO A 416 -3.34 5.21 6.62
C PRO A 416 -4.51 5.19 5.64
N ASP A 417 -5.71 4.81 6.10
CA ASP A 417 -6.91 4.77 5.27
C ASP A 417 -7.53 6.14 5.04
N GLN A 418 -7.41 7.06 6.00
CA GLN A 418 -7.80 8.45 5.80
C GLN A 418 -6.89 9.12 4.75
N VAL A 419 -5.57 8.95 4.88
CA VAL A 419 -4.59 9.45 3.90
C VAL A 419 -4.86 8.86 2.52
N ARG A 420 -5.11 7.54 2.44
CA ARG A 420 -5.34 6.86 1.17
C ARG A 420 -6.58 7.40 0.45
N ARG A 421 -7.66 7.65 1.19
CA ARG A 421 -8.90 8.22 0.64
C ARG A 421 -8.70 9.65 0.17
N LEU A 422 -8.09 10.50 0.98
CA LEU A 422 -7.83 11.91 0.65
C LEU A 422 -6.91 12.03 -0.56
N ALA A 423 -5.85 11.23 -0.60
CA ALA A 423 -4.92 11.21 -1.71
C ALA A 423 -5.55 10.70 -3.01
N ALA A 424 -6.34 9.62 -2.94
CA ALA A 424 -7.06 9.06 -4.08
C ALA A 424 -8.07 10.05 -4.69
N VAL A 425 -8.81 10.76 -3.84
CA VAL A 425 -9.75 11.80 -4.27
C VAL A 425 -9.03 13.00 -4.89
N ALA A 426 -7.93 13.46 -4.28
CA ALA A 426 -7.14 14.57 -4.80
C ALA A 426 -6.45 14.23 -6.14
N ALA A 427 -6.09 12.97 -6.33
CA ALA A 427 -5.40 12.45 -7.52
C ALA A 427 -6.35 12.02 -8.66
N GLY A 428 -7.66 11.87 -8.41
CA GLY A 428 -8.59 11.27 -9.38
C GLY A 428 -8.36 9.78 -9.62
N LEU A 429 -7.77 9.07 -8.65
CA LEU A 429 -7.42 7.65 -8.73
C LEU A 429 -8.31 6.79 -7.81
N PRO A 430 -8.52 5.49 -8.10
CA PRO A 430 -9.15 4.58 -7.14
C PRO A 430 -8.20 4.31 -5.95
N ALA A 431 -8.71 4.20 -4.71
CA ALA A 431 -7.87 4.04 -3.51
C ALA A 431 -6.88 2.85 -3.54
N ARG A 432 -7.17 1.81 -4.34
CA ARG A 432 -6.25 0.68 -4.58
C ARG A 432 -5.00 1.02 -5.41
N ALA A 433 -5.06 2.13 -6.14
CA ALA A 433 -3.97 2.71 -6.92
C ALA A 433 -3.15 3.70 -6.10
N VAL A 434 -3.48 3.88 -4.81
CA VAL A 434 -2.78 4.76 -3.89
C VAL A 434 -2.24 3.90 -2.77
N ARG A 435 -0.92 3.76 -2.72
CA ARG A 435 -0.20 3.13 -1.64
C ARG A 435 0.10 4.18 -0.59
N VAL A 436 -0.15 3.88 0.68
CA VAL A 436 0.18 4.77 1.79
C VAL A 436 1.13 4.06 2.71
N HIS A 437 2.26 4.70 2.99
CA HIS A 437 3.16 4.34 4.06
C HIS A 437 2.97 5.36 5.17
N VAL A 438 2.35 4.96 6.29
CA VAL A 438 2.36 5.81 7.48
C VAL A 438 3.64 5.49 8.19
N LEU A 439 4.58 6.37 7.97
CA LEU A 439 5.89 6.16 8.47
C LEU A 439 5.96 6.85 9.79
N ALA A 440 6.65 6.15 10.66
CA ALA A 440 7.18 6.75 11.84
C ALA A 440 7.81 8.10 11.50
N GLU A 441 8.50 8.09 10.36
CA GLU A 441 9.00 9.26 9.72
C GLU A 441 9.26 9.10 8.22
N LEU A 442 9.06 10.16 7.46
CA LEU A 442 8.98 10.08 6.01
C LEU A 442 10.36 10.03 5.34
N PRO A 443 10.74 9.02 4.53
CA PRO A 443 12.09 8.81 4.02
C PRO A 443 12.51 10.00 3.19
N ARG A 444 13.43 10.75 3.75
CA ARG A 444 13.92 11.95 3.12
C ARG A 444 15.38 11.76 2.88
N LEU A 445 15.77 12.15 1.68
CA LEU A 445 17.12 12.08 1.19
C LEU A 445 18.00 12.78 2.18
N GLY A 446 19.25 12.37 2.32
CA GLY A 446 20.15 12.95 3.30
C GLY A 446 20.37 14.48 3.21
N ASN A 447 19.59 15.26 2.44
CA ASN A 447 19.44 16.71 2.43
C ASN A 447 18.17 17.15 3.13
N GLY A 448 17.14 16.41 2.80
CA GLY A 448 15.85 16.36 3.39
C GLY A 448 14.76 16.31 2.38
N LYS A 449 15.11 16.16 1.10
CA LYS A 449 14.15 16.06 -0.01
C LYS A 449 13.26 14.91 0.37
N PRO A 450 11.92 14.99 0.19
CA PRO A 450 11.15 13.81 -0.12
C PRO A 450 12.02 12.89 -0.93
N ASP A 451 12.46 11.80 -0.32
CA ASP A 451 13.14 10.76 -1.05
C ASP A 451 12.03 10.05 -1.77
N ARG A 452 11.56 10.64 -2.86
CA ARG A 452 10.45 10.07 -3.63
C ARG A 452 10.85 8.71 -4.18
N LEU A 453 12.14 8.53 -4.42
CA LEU A 453 12.70 7.29 -4.91
C LEU A 453 12.96 6.28 -3.79
N ALA A 454 13.37 6.66 -2.58
CA ALA A 454 13.30 5.74 -1.45
C ALA A 454 11.89 5.54 -0.93
N LEU A 455 10.94 6.46 -1.17
CA LEU A 455 9.51 6.23 -0.94
C LEU A 455 8.98 5.20 -1.94
N LEU A 456 9.45 5.23 -3.19
CA LEU A 456 9.19 4.20 -4.21
C LEU A 456 9.96 2.89 -3.96
N GLY A 457 11.16 3.01 -3.40
CA GLY A 457 12.09 1.94 -3.09
C GLY A 457 11.92 1.37 -1.68
N LEU A 458 11.06 1.99 -0.87
CA LEU A 458 10.59 1.42 0.39
C LEU A 458 10.09 0.05 -0.01
N PRO A 459 10.60 -1.02 0.61
CA PRO A 459 9.98 -2.31 0.42
C PRO A 459 8.50 -2.05 0.66
N ALA A 460 7.64 -2.46 -0.27
CA ALA A 460 6.24 -2.59 0.07
C ALA A 460 6.26 -3.27 1.43
N GLU A 461 5.82 -2.57 2.50
CA GLU A 461 6.05 -2.99 3.89
C GLU A 461 5.92 -4.51 3.91
N PRO A 462 6.81 -5.29 4.56
CA PRO A 462 6.44 -6.66 4.86
C PRO A 462 5.14 -6.46 5.60
N PRO A 463 4.01 -6.77 4.94
CA PRO A 463 2.76 -6.13 5.30
C PRO A 463 2.57 -6.56 6.75
N ALA A 464 2.21 -5.66 7.68
CA ALA A 464 2.19 -5.95 9.12
C ALA A 464 1.48 -7.30 9.39
N ALA A 465 2.23 -8.41 9.48
CA ALA A 465 1.72 -9.74 9.12
C ALA A 465 0.60 -9.80 8.04
N ALA A 466 0.50 -8.87 7.09
CA ALA A 466 -0.62 -8.74 6.20
C ALA A 466 -0.33 -9.51 4.90
N GLY A 467 -0.44 -10.84 5.02
CA GLY A 467 -1.33 -11.55 4.08
C GLY A 467 -2.40 -10.57 3.59
N PRO A 468 -2.49 -10.31 2.27
CA PRO A 468 -3.11 -9.13 1.66
C PRO A 468 -4.15 -8.55 2.56
N ASP A 469 -3.78 -7.49 3.31
CA ASP A 469 -4.52 -6.90 4.42
C ASP A 469 -5.91 -7.52 4.51
N LEU A 470 -6.00 -8.63 5.23
CA LEU A 470 -7.16 -9.51 5.13
C LEU A 470 -8.42 -8.74 5.52
N CYS A 471 -8.29 -7.76 6.42
CA CYS A 471 -9.32 -6.79 6.74
C CYS A 471 -9.70 -5.97 5.49
N ARG A 472 -8.78 -5.32 4.78
CA ARG A 472 -9.08 -4.65 3.50
C ARG A 472 -9.55 -5.58 2.38
N LEU A 473 -9.12 -6.84 2.36
CA LEU A 473 -9.65 -7.84 1.44
C LEU A 473 -11.13 -8.11 1.77
N TYR A 474 -11.46 -8.24 3.05
CA TYR A 474 -12.81 -8.37 3.58
C TYR A 474 -13.66 -7.14 3.28
N GLU A 475 -13.16 -5.93 3.54
CA GLU A 475 -13.83 -4.66 3.18
C GLU A 475 -14.14 -4.58 1.69
N ARG A 476 -13.17 -4.93 0.83
CA ARG A 476 -13.30 -4.82 -0.63
C ARG A 476 -14.26 -5.84 -1.23
N VAL A 477 -14.28 -7.06 -0.71
CA VAL A 477 -15.11 -8.16 -1.23
C VAL A 477 -16.52 -8.11 -0.63
N LEU A 478 -16.66 -7.74 0.63
CA LEU A 478 -17.95 -7.68 1.33
C LEU A 478 -18.64 -6.31 1.22
N ASP A 479 -17.93 -5.27 0.77
CA ASP A 479 -18.37 -3.86 0.69
C ASP A 479 -18.91 -3.36 2.05
N VAL A 480 -18.18 -3.69 3.11
CA VAL A 480 -18.41 -3.26 4.49
C VAL A 480 -17.24 -2.37 4.93
N ALA A 481 -17.53 -1.35 5.72
CA ALA A 481 -16.51 -0.46 6.31
C ALA A 481 -16.16 -0.94 7.72
N ASP A 482 -14.99 -0.51 8.22
CA ASP A 482 -14.53 -0.71 9.60
C ASP A 482 -14.32 -2.18 9.99
N VAL A 483 -13.68 -2.98 9.12
CA VAL A 483 -13.36 -4.39 9.40
C VAL A 483 -12.16 -4.50 10.33
N THR A 484 -12.32 -5.21 11.43
CA THR A 484 -11.28 -5.39 12.44
C THR A 484 -10.62 -6.77 12.36
N PRO A 485 -9.42 -6.97 12.92
CA PRO A 485 -8.78 -8.31 12.95
C PRO A 485 -9.56 -9.37 13.75
N GLU A 486 -10.51 -8.95 14.59
CA GLU A 486 -11.40 -9.83 15.35
C GLU A 486 -12.61 -10.31 14.53
N ASP A 487 -12.86 -9.69 13.38
CA ASP A 487 -13.95 -10.06 12.50
C ASP A 487 -13.66 -11.35 11.74
N SER A 488 -14.72 -12.05 11.36
CA SER A 488 -14.70 -13.21 10.48
C SER A 488 -15.59 -12.95 9.26
N PHE A 489 -15.51 -13.82 8.25
CA PHE A 489 -16.28 -13.65 7.03
C PHE A 489 -17.78 -13.63 7.35
N VAL A 490 -18.14 -14.41 8.36
CA VAL A 490 -19.51 -14.48 8.83
C VAL A 490 -19.91 -13.30 9.72
N SER A 491 -19.05 -12.79 10.61
CA SER A 491 -19.40 -11.63 11.46
C SER A 491 -19.74 -10.39 10.61
N LEU A 492 -19.08 -10.25 9.47
CA LEU A 492 -19.30 -9.15 8.52
C LEU A 492 -20.50 -9.34 7.58
N GLY A 493 -21.22 -10.46 7.70
CA GLY A 493 -22.37 -10.77 6.85
C GLY A 493 -21.97 -11.16 5.42
N GLY A 494 -20.88 -11.91 5.28
CA GLY A 494 -20.52 -12.57 4.04
C GLY A 494 -21.59 -13.55 3.58
N ASP A 495 -21.68 -13.74 2.27
CA ASP A 495 -22.68 -14.60 1.64
C ASP A 495 -22.04 -15.54 0.62
N SER A 496 -22.85 -16.41 0.03
CA SER A 496 -22.35 -17.42 -0.89
C SER A 496 -21.69 -16.85 -2.16
N LEU A 497 -22.01 -15.62 -2.58
CA LEU A 497 -21.45 -15.00 -3.79
C LEU A 497 -20.07 -14.38 -3.49
N SER A 498 -20.01 -13.61 -2.40
CA SER A 498 -18.77 -13.03 -1.88
C SER A 498 -17.79 -14.07 -1.36
N TYR A 499 -18.27 -15.23 -0.91
CA TYR A 499 -17.46 -16.35 -0.43
C TYR A 499 -16.51 -16.89 -1.48
N VAL A 500 -16.97 -17.04 -2.73
CA VAL A 500 -16.18 -17.54 -3.85
C VAL A 500 -15.02 -16.58 -4.17
N GLU A 501 -15.32 -15.28 -4.25
CA GLU A 501 -14.33 -14.25 -4.52
C GLU A 501 -13.33 -14.15 -3.35
N MET A 502 -13.82 -14.31 -2.12
CA MET A 502 -13.02 -14.27 -0.91
C MET A 502 -12.09 -15.48 -0.79
N SER A 503 -12.60 -16.70 -0.97
CA SER A 503 -11.83 -17.93 -0.77
C SER A 503 -10.63 -18.00 -1.72
N VAL A 504 -10.80 -17.61 -2.98
CA VAL A 504 -9.71 -17.64 -3.96
C VAL A 504 -8.68 -16.56 -3.68
N ARG A 505 -9.10 -15.36 -3.31
CA ARG A 505 -8.16 -14.30 -2.92
C ARG A 505 -7.43 -14.63 -1.62
N LEU A 506 -8.09 -15.27 -0.66
CA LEU A 506 -7.46 -15.76 0.57
C LEU A 506 -6.53 -16.94 0.32
N GLU A 507 -6.83 -17.82 -0.63
CA GLU A 507 -5.93 -18.91 -0.97
C GLU A 507 -4.70 -18.42 -1.74
N GLU A 508 -4.86 -17.41 -2.60
CA GLU A 508 -3.73 -16.69 -3.23
C GLU A 508 -2.89 -15.91 -2.19
N ALA A 509 -3.56 -15.34 -1.18
CA ALA A 509 -2.97 -14.60 -0.07
C ALA A 509 -2.12 -15.44 0.89
N LEU A 510 -2.63 -16.63 1.22
CA LEU A 510 -2.16 -17.46 2.33
C LEU A 510 -1.41 -18.71 1.85
N GLY A 511 -1.50 -19.07 0.56
CA GLY A 511 -0.86 -20.28 0.00
C GLY A 511 -1.52 -21.60 0.41
N GLY A 512 -2.57 -21.53 1.23
CA GLY A 512 -3.44 -22.61 1.69
C GLY A 512 -4.44 -22.06 2.70
N LEU A 513 -5.72 -22.36 2.53
CA LEU A 513 -6.79 -21.81 3.36
C LEU A 513 -7.13 -22.80 4.51
N PRO A 514 -7.55 -22.42 5.73
CA PRO A 514 -8.16 -23.33 6.74
C PRO A 514 -9.61 -23.71 6.41
N ALA A 515 -10.13 -24.89 6.79
CA ALA A 515 -11.46 -25.37 6.34
C ALA A 515 -12.64 -24.55 6.91
N ASP A 516 -12.35 -23.93 8.04
CA ASP A 516 -13.18 -23.11 8.91
C ASP A 516 -12.86 -21.61 8.79
N TRP A 517 -12.08 -21.20 7.77
CA TRP A 517 -11.62 -19.81 7.58
C TRP A 517 -12.72 -18.75 7.66
N HIS A 518 -13.95 -19.10 7.28
CA HIS A 518 -15.09 -18.21 7.25
C HIS A 518 -15.59 -17.83 8.65
N THR A 519 -15.34 -18.68 9.65
CA THR A 519 -15.62 -18.42 11.07
C THR A 519 -14.37 -18.08 11.86
N THR A 520 -13.18 -18.31 11.31
CA THR A 520 -11.90 -17.92 11.92
C THR A 520 -11.76 -16.39 11.91
N PRO A 521 -11.43 -15.74 13.05
CA PRO A 521 -11.07 -14.33 13.08
C PRO A 521 -9.91 -14.04 12.13
N ILE A 522 -9.94 -12.88 11.48
CA ILE A 522 -8.95 -12.49 10.47
C ILE A 522 -7.51 -12.58 11.01
N ARG A 523 -7.28 -12.22 12.28
CA ARG A 523 -5.96 -12.30 12.95
C ARG A 523 -5.39 -13.73 13.03
N ASP A 524 -6.26 -14.74 13.03
CA ASP A 524 -5.92 -16.15 13.25
C ASP A 524 -5.66 -16.89 11.93
N LEU A 525 -5.88 -16.24 10.78
CA LEU A 525 -5.55 -16.75 9.45
C LEU A 525 -4.04 -16.63 9.18
N ARG A 526 -3.25 -17.60 9.67
CA ARG A 526 -1.77 -17.60 9.60
C ARG A 526 -1.22 -18.02 8.22
N ARG A 527 -0.10 -17.40 7.82
CA ARG A 527 0.75 -17.85 6.69
C ARG A 527 1.64 -19.04 7.11
N PRO A 528 1.97 -19.98 6.19
CA PRO A 528 3.00 -20.99 6.44
C PRO A 528 4.39 -20.34 6.62
N THR A 529 5.21 -20.88 7.53
CA THR A 529 6.60 -20.45 7.77
C THR A 529 7.53 -20.79 6.59
N PRO A 530 8.64 -20.04 6.38
CA PRO A 530 9.56 -20.24 5.25
C PRO A 530 10.25 -21.62 5.21
N ASP A 531 10.41 -22.29 6.36
CA ASP A 531 11.03 -23.62 6.48
C ASP A 531 10.05 -24.79 6.27
N ALA A 532 8.76 -24.53 6.04
CA ALA A 532 7.80 -25.59 5.72
C ALA A 532 8.01 -26.05 4.26
N PRO A 533 8.13 -27.37 3.99
CA PRO A 533 8.41 -27.86 2.64
C PRO A 533 7.38 -27.34 1.63
N ARG A 534 7.89 -26.67 0.58
CA ARG A 534 7.18 -25.91 -0.48
C ARG A 534 6.26 -26.75 -1.41
N ARG A 535 5.74 -27.88 -0.96
CA ARG A 535 4.79 -28.72 -1.70
C ARG A 535 3.47 -28.89 -0.96
N ARG A 536 2.68 -27.81 -0.83
CA ARG A 536 1.22 -27.97 -0.74
C ARG A 536 0.63 -27.68 -2.11
N ALA A 537 0.03 -28.70 -2.72
CA ALA A 537 -0.73 -28.55 -3.96
C ALA A 537 -1.83 -27.50 -3.74
N ALA A 538 -2.10 -26.65 -4.73
CA ALA A 538 -3.22 -25.72 -4.65
C ALA A 538 -4.51 -26.52 -4.43
N THR A 539 -5.43 -26.04 -3.61
CA THR A 539 -6.72 -26.70 -3.40
C THR A 539 -7.86 -25.83 -3.91
N LEU A 540 -9.02 -26.41 -4.14
CA LEU A 540 -10.22 -25.68 -4.50
C LEU A 540 -11.36 -26.18 -3.62
N GLU A 541 -12.10 -25.28 -3.00
CA GLU A 541 -13.26 -25.68 -2.23
C GLU A 541 -14.34 -26.32 -3.11
N THR A 542 -14.87 -27.44 -2.64
CA THR A 542 -15.83 -28.22 -3.41
C THR A 542 -17.10 -27.44 -3.71
N SER A 543 -17.61 -26.61 -2.79
CA SER A 543 -18.78 -25.77 -3.04
C SER A 543 -18.55 -24.76 -4.19
N VAL A 544 -17.33 -24.24 -4.32
CA VAL A 544 -16.91 -23.33 -5.40
C VAL A 544 -16.77 -24.10 -6.72
N ALA A 545 -16.09 -25.25 -6.69
CA ALA A 545 -15.91 -26.11 -7.85
C ALA A 545 -17.26 -26.58 -8.41
N LEU A 546 -18.15 -27.09 -7.55
CA LEU A 546 -19.49 -27.54 -7.93
C LEU A 546 -20.31 -26.39 -8.50
N ARG A 547 -20.18 -25.15 -7.99
CA ARG A 547 -20.86 -23.99 -8.56
C ARG A 547 -20.34 -23.64 -9.96
N ALA A 548 -19.02 -23.65 -10.15
CA ALA A 548 -18.39 -23.38 -11.45
C ALA A 548 -18.77 -24.43 -12.50
N VAL A 549 -18.75 -25.72 -12.12
CA VAL A 549 -19.17 -26.81 -13.00
C VAL A 549 -20.67 -26.71 -13.28
N ALA A 550 -21.50 -26.48 -12.25
CA ALA A 550 -22.93 -26.41 -12.43
C ALA A 550 -23.37 -25.28 -13.37
N ILE A 551 -22.73 -24.09 -13.32
CA ILE A 551 -23.12 -23.01 -14.25
C ILE A 551 -22.76 -23.35 -15.70
N VAL A 552 -21.62 -24.00 -15.94
CA VAL A 552 -21.24 -24.48 -17.28
C VAL A 552 -22.21 -25.56 -17.74
N VAL A 553 -22.58 -26.49 -16.84
CA VAL A 553 -23.56 -27.55 -17.14
C VAL A 553 -24.94 -26.97 -17.45
N ILE A 554 -25.41 -25.98 -16.70
CA ILE A 554 -26.70 -25.32 -16.95
C ILE A 554 -26.70 -24.68 -18.33
N VAL A 555 -25.73 -23.79 -18.61
CA VAL A 555 -25.67 -23.06 -19.88
C VAL A 555 -25.47 -24.04 -21.05
N GLY A 556 -24.56 -24.99 -20.94
CA GLY A 556 -24.33 -25.98 -22.00
C GLY A 556 -25.52 -26.89 -22.26
N SER A 557 -26.30 -27.25 -21.22
CA SER A 557 -27.54 -28.02 -21.38
C SER A 557 -28.68 -27.21 -22.02
N HIS A 558 -28.68 -25.88 -21.87
CA HIS A 558 -29.64 -24.99 -22.52
C HIS A 558 -29.26 -24.68 -23.99
N ILE A 559 -27.96 -24.70 -24.34
CA ILE A 559 -27.43 -24.55 -25.71
C ILE A 559 -27.36 -25.89 -26.50
N PRO A 560 -28.18 -26.87 -26.12
CA PRO A 560 -27.97 -28.32 -26.36
C PRO A 560 -26.55 -28.77 -26.77
N LEU A 561 -25.52 -28.48 -25.96
CA LEU A 561 -24.16 -29.00 -26.14
C LEU A 561 -24.00 -30.41 -25.56
N PHE A 562 -24.68 -30.69 -24.44
CA PHE A 562 -24.73 -32.02 -23.83
C PHE A 562 -26.08 -32.24 -23.14
N THR A 563 -26.48 -33.50 -23.03
CA THR A 563 -27.78 -33.93 -22.49
C THR A 563 -27.84 -33.98 -20.96
N VAL A 564 -26.68 -33.87 -20.30
CA VAL A 564 -26.55 -33.94 -18.85
C VAL A 564 -27.15 -32.68 -18.21
N LYS A 565 -28.25 -32.88 -17.48
CA LYS A 565 -28.95 -31.85 -16.68
C LYS A 565 -28.67 -32.06 -15.19
N GLY A 566 -29.11 -31.12 -14.35
CA GLY A 566 -29.05 -31.28 -12.88
C GLY A 566 -28.22 -30.24 -12.14
N GLY A 567 -27.40 -29.44 -12.85
CA GLY A 567 -26.58 -28.40 -12.24
C GLY A 567 -27.36 -27.44 -11.34
N ALA A 568 -28.56 -27.01 -11.74
CA ALA A 568 -29.41 -26.13 -10.93
C ALA A 568 -29.88 -26.76 -9.60
N HIS A 569 -30.10 -28.08 -9.57
CA HIS A 569 -30.58 -28.79 -8.38
C HIS A 569 -29.44 -29.00 -7.39
N LEU A 570 -28.26 -29.32 -7.93
CA LEU A 570 -27.02 -29.35 -7.15
C LEU A 570 -26.69 -27.97 -6.58
N LEU A 571 -26.89 -26.88 -7.33
CA LEU A 571 -26.73 -25.51 -6.82
C LEU A 571 -27.68 -25.19 -5.68
N LEU A 572 -28.88 -25.77 -5.65
CA LEU A 572 -29.83 -25.57 -4.54
C LEU A 572 -29.34 -26.23 -3.25
N ALA A 573 -28.77 -27.45 -3.34
CA ALA A 573 -28.10 -28.09 -2.21
C ALA A 573 -26.85 -27.30 -1.76
N VAL A 574 -26.03 -26.82 -2.70
CA VAL A 574 -24.88 -25.95 -2.39
C VAL A 574 -25.33 -24.63 -1.76
N ALA A 575 -26.47 -24.07 -2.18
CA ALA A 575 -27.05 -22.87 -1.59
C ALA A 575 -27.48 -23.09 -0.13
N GLY A 576 -28.11 -24.23 0.19
CA GLY A 576 -28.45 -24.61 1.56
C GLY A 576 -27.22 -24.83 2.44
N PHE A 577 -26.20 -25.49 1.90
CA PHE A 577 -24.92 -25.71 2.56
C PHE A 577 -24.23 -24.39 2.92
N ASN A 578 -24.18 -23.46 1.96
CA ASN A 578 -23.59 -22.14 2.15
C ASN A 578 -24.45 -21.24 3.07
N PHE A 579 -25.78 -21.33 2.98
CA PHE A 579 -26.69 -20.61 3.87
C PHE A 579 -26.41 -20.97 5.34
N ALA A 580 -26.28 -22.27 5.64
CA ALA A 580 -25.98 -22.74 6.97
C ALA A 580 -24.62 -22.29 7.50
N ARG A 581 -23.60 -22.24 6.63
CA ARG A 581 -22.25 -21.77 6.98
C ARG A 581 -22.16 -20.27 7.22
N PHE A 582 -22.94 -19.46 6.48
CA PHE A 582 -22.74 -18.00 6.47
C PHE A 582 -23.87 -17.19 7.11
N GLN A 583 -25.11 -17.64 7.05
CA GLN A 583 -26.27 -16.88 7.54
C GLN A 583 -26.70 -17.32 8.95
N LEU A 584 -26.17 -18.43 9.46
CA LEU A 584 -26.57 -19.08 10.72
C LEU A 584 -25.45 -19.15 11.77
N ALA A 585 -24.55 -18.16 11.79
CA ALA A 585 -23.56 -18.02 12.86
C ALA A 585 -24.17 -17.55 14.19
N ASP A 586 -23.33 -17.57 15.23
CA ASP A 586 -23.63 -17.11 16.59
C ASP A 586 -23.78 -15.59 16.68
N ALA A 587 -24.80 -15.07 16.00
CA ALA A 587 -25.23 -13.68 16.06
C ALA A 587 -26.67 -13.59 16.60
N PRO A 588 -27.08 -12.45 17.19
CA PRO A 588 -28.47 -12.22 17.59
C PRO A 588 -29.45 -12.44 16.43
N ARG A 589 -30.65 -12.97 16.72
CA ARG A 589 -31.69 -13.27 15.70
C ARG A 589 -31.96 -12.10 14.74
N ARG A 590 -32.03 -10.87 15.25
CA ARG A 590 -32.26 -9.67 14.43
C ARG A 590 -31.17 -9.47 13.37
N ASP A 591 -29.92 -9.76 13.70
CA ASP A 591 -28.79 -9.57 12.79
C ASP A 591 -28.69 -10.70 11.76
N ARG A 592 -29.05 -11.93 12.15
CA ARG A 592 -29.24 -13.05 11.21
C ARG A 592 -30.30 -12.73 10.15
N LEU A 593 -31.45 -12.18 10.56
CA LEU A 593 -32.52 -11.78 9.64
C LEU A 593 -32.11 -10.64 8.72
N ARG A 594 -31.37 -9.65 9.22
CA ARG A 594 -30.81 -8.57 8.40
C ARG A 594 -29.78 -9.09 7.38
N ALA A 595 -28.91 -10.01 7.78
CA ALA A 595 -27.96 -10.65 6.87
C ALA A 595 -28.67 -11.48 5.78
N ALA A 596 -29.71 -12.22 6.16
CA ALA A 596 -30.55 -12.96 5.21
C ALA A 596 -31.23 -12.01 4.22
N GLY A 597 -31.82 -10.92 4.70
CA GLY A 597 -32.44 -9.89 3.85
C GLY A 597 -31.46 -9.23 2.87
N ARG A 598 -30.24 -8.90 3.32
CA ARG A 598 -29.17 -8.39 2.44
C ARG A 598 -28.78 -9.40 1.36
N GLY A 599 -28.61 -10.67 1.73
CA GLY A 599 -28.30 -11.76 0.79
C GLY A 599 -29.39 -11.96 -0.27
N ILE A 600 -30.65 -11.92 0.14
CA ILE A 600 -31.81 -11.99 -0.78
C ILE A 600 -31.81 -10.79 -1.72
N GLY A 601 -31.62 -9.57 -1.19
CA GLY A 601 -31.56 -8.35 -2.01
C GLY A 601 -30.45 -8.37 -3.07
N ARG A 602 -29.29 -8.98 -2.77
CA ARG A 602 -28.18 -9.17 -3.73
C ARG A 602 -28.53 -10.12 -4.89
N VAL A 603 -29.53 -10.98 -4.74
CA VAL A 603 -30.03 -11.83 -5.82
C VAL A 603 -31.20 -11.13 -6.52
N VAL A 604 -32.21 -10.70 -5.77
CA VAL A 604 -33.46 -10.13 -6.32
C VAL A 604 -33.21 -8.86 -7.13
N LEU A 605 -32.43 -7.91 -6.61
CA LEU A 605 -32.27 -6.61 -7.25
C LEU A 605 -31.61 -6.68 -8.65
N PRO A 606 -30.44 -7.32 -8.84
CA PRO A 606 -29.85 -7.45 -10.17
C PRO A 606 -30.70 -8.33 -11.10
N SER A 607 -31.38 -9.35 -10.59
CA SER A 607 -32.28 -10.18 -11.38
C SER A 607 -33.48 -9.37 -11.89
N ALA A 608 -34.17 -8.64 -11.02
CA ALA A 608 -35.32 -7.80 -11.40
C ALA A 608 -34.91 -6.71 -12.42
N LEU A 609 -33.79 -6.03 -12.19
CA LEU A 609 -33.28 -5.00 -13.11
C LEU A 609 -32.94 -5.58 -14.49
N TRP A 610 -32.26 -6.73 -14.53
CA TRP A 610 -31.93 -7.39 -15.79
C TRP A 610 -33.17 -7.89 -16.53
N ILE A 611 -34.09 -8.55 -15.82
CA ILE A 611 -35.33 -9.07 -16.40
C ILE A 611 -36.19 -7.93 -16.94
N ALA A 612 -36.26 -6.80 -16.24
CA ALA A 612 -36.97 -5.61 -16.71
C ALA A 612 -36.32 -5.01 -17.97
N ALA A 613 -34.99 -4.88 -18.00
CA ALA A 613 -34.27 -4.38 -19.16
C ALA A 613 -34.41 -5.34 -20.37
N ALA A 614 -34.24 -6.63 -20.15
CA ALA A 614 -34.43 -7.65 -21.18
C ALA A 614 -35.89 -7.67 -21.68
N GLY A 615 -36.87 -7.54 -20.78
CA GLY A 615 -38.29 -7.42 -21.11
C GLY A 615 -38.60 -6.21 -21.97
N ALA A 616 -38.02 -5.05 -21.65
CA ALA A 616 -38.20 -3.83 -22.45
C ALA A 616 -37.61 -3.95 -23.87
N VAL A 617 -36.55 -4.75 -24.04
CA VAL A 617 -35.88 -4.93 -25.34
C VAL A 617 -36.53 -6.05 -26.16
N THR A 618 -36.89 -7.16 -25.53
CA THR A 618 -37.34 -8.38 -26.22
C THR A 618 -38.86 -8.51 -26.30
N GLY A 619 -39.60 -7.87 -25.37
CA GLY A 619 -41.04 -8.05 -25.22
C GLY A 619 -41.45 -9.39 -24.55
N ASP A 620 -40.50 -10.29 -24.29
CA ASP A 620 -40.77 -11.68 -23.89
C ASP A 620 -41.08 -11.87 -22.38
N TYR A 621 -40.90 -10.81 -21.57
CA TYR A 621 -40.98 -10.89 -20.10
C TYR A 621 -42.07 -9.97 -19.54
N THR A 622 -42.97 -10.58 -18.76
CA THR A 622 -44.05 -9.89 -18.03
C THR A 622 -43.58 -9.29 -16.70
N VAL A 623 -44.42 -8.44 -16.09
CA VAL A 623 -44.21 -7.91 -14.73
C VAL A 623 -44.06 -9.03 -13.69
N THR A 624 -44.76 -10.16 -13.86
CA THR A 624 -44.61 -11.32 -12.97
C THR A 624 -43.22 -11.95 -13.03
N ASN A 625 -42.51 -11.86 -14.17
CA ASN A 625 -41.10 -12.26 -14.24
C ASN A 625 -40.19 -11.28 -13.49
N VAL A 626 -40.42 -9.97 -13.65
CA VAL A 626 -39.61 -8.91 -12.98
C VAL A 626 -39.73 -9.02 -11.47
N LEU A 627 -40.93 -9.30 -10.97
CA LEU A 627 -41.21 -9.48 -9.54
C LEU A 627 -40.82 -10.86 -9.00
N LEU A 628 -40.36 -11.79 -9.86
CA LEU A 628 -40.11 -13.19 -9.49
C LEU A 628 -41.35 -13.87 -8.87
N LEU A 629 -42.52 -13.63 -9.46
CA LEU A 629 -43.83 -14.14 -9.01
C LEU A 629 -44.52 -15.04 -10.06
N LYS A 630 -43.82 -15.42 -11.13
CA LYS A 630 -44.40 -16.17 -12.25
C LYS A 630 -44.83 -17.58 -11.84
N SER A 631 -44.10 -18.27 -10.98
CA SER A 631 -44.45 -19.60 -10.48
C SER A 631 -45.71 -19.62 -9.60
N VAL A 632 -46.16 -18.46 -9.11
CA VAL A 632 -47.35 -18.32 -8.26
C VAL A 632 -48.52 -17.67 -8.98
N LEU A 633 -48.26 -16.61 -9.77
CA LEU A 633 -49.29 -15.78 -10.39
C LEU A 633 -49.49 -16.06 -11.90
N GLY A 634 -48.61 -16.83 -12.54
CA GLY A 634 -48.67 -17.10 -13.97
C GLY A 634 -48.34 -15.89 -14.86
N PRO A 635 -48.53 -15.99 -16.19
CA PRO A 635 -48.98 -17.18 -16.93
C PRO A 635 -47.97 -18.33 -16.91
N HIS A 636 -48.46 -19.57 -16.91
CA HIS A 636 -47.67 -20.81 -16.80
C HIS A 636 -47.32 -21.42 -18.18
N ASP A 637 -47.76 -20.78 -19.24
CA ASP A 637 -47.82 -21.21 -20.61
C ASP A 637 -47.06 -20.19 -21.45
N GLY A 638 -45.79 -20.49 -21.74
CA GLY A 638 -44.93 -19.63 -22.56
C GLY A 638 -43.47 -20.09 -22.59
N ALA A 639 -42.76 -19.75 -23.67
CA ALA A 639 -41.36 -20.14 -23.89
C ALA A 639 -40.42 -19.72 -22.75
N THR A 640 -40.76 -18.63 -22.04
CA THR A 640 -39.97 -18.08 -20.92
C THR A 640 -40.28 -18.71 -19.56
N GLN A 641 -41.12 -19.75 -19.47
CA GLN A 641 -41.52 -20.37 -18.19
C GLN A 641 -40.32 -20.84 -17.35
N TRP A 642 -39.28 -21.35 -18.01
CA TRP A 642 -38.12 -21.94 -17.34
C TRP A 642 -36.90 -21.02 -17.32
N HIS A 643 -36.98 -19.80 -17.87
CA HIS A 643 -35.78 -18.97 -18.06
C HIS A 643 -35.13 -18.56 -16.73
N PHE A 644 -35.95 -18.25 -15.72
CA PHE A 644 -35.48 -17.76 -14.41
C PHE A 644 -36.02 -18.56 -13.22
N TRP A 645 -36.60 -19.74 -13.46
CA TRP A 645 -37.23 -20.57 -12.42
C TRP A 645 -36.30 -20.85 -11.22
N PHE A 646 -35.00 -21.04 -11.48
CA PHE A 646 -34.04 -21.33 -10.41
C PHE A 646 -33.87 -20.15 -9.47
N VAL A 647 -33.78 -18.93 -10.01
CA VAL A 647 -33.62 -17.70 -9.22
C VAL A 647 -34.87 -17.47 -8.37
N GLU A 648 -36.05 -17.63 -8.98
CA GLU A 648 -37.33 -17.54 -8.29
C GLU A 648 -37.44 -18.58 -7.15
N ALA A 649 -37.16 -19.85 -7.44
CA ALA A 649 -37.19 -20.91 -6.44
C ALA A 649 -36.21 -20.67 -5.29
N LEU A 650 -34.99 -20.23 -5.60
CA LEU A 650 -33.98 -19.89 -4.60
C LEU A 650 -34.45 -18.73 -3.71
N VAL A 651 -35.02 -17.67 -4.29
CA VAL A 651 -35.52 -16.50 -3.53
C VAL A 651 -36.64 -16.92 -2.59
N TYR A 652 -37.58 -17.75 -3.05
CA TYR A 652 -38.67 -18.23 -2.20
C TYR A 652 -38.18 -19.07 -1.04
N VAL A 653 -37.27 -20.01 -1.31
CA VAL A 653 -36.68 -20.85 -0.26
C VAL A 653 -35.94 -19.99 0.77
N LEU A 654 -35.19 -18.97 0.33
CA LEU A 654 -34.49 -18.05 1.23
C LEU A 654 -35.46 -17.19 2.05
N LEU A 655 -36.53 -16.67 1.44
CA LEU A 655 -37.57 -15.90 2.13
C LEU A 655 -38.33 -16.74 3.14
N ALA A 656 -38.74 -17.96 2.77
CA ALA A 656 -39.44 -18.88 3.65
C ALA A 656 -38.56 -19.29 4.83
N THR A 657 -37.28 -19.58 4.58
CA THR A 657 -36.31 -19.91 5.64
C THR A 657 -36.07 -18.72 6.57
N ALA A 658 -35.93 -17.50 6.02
CA ALA A 658 -35.79 -16.29 6.82
C ALA A 658 -37.04 -16.01 7.67
N ALA A 659 -38.24 -16.21 7.12
CA ALA A 659 -39.50 -16.10 7.86
C ALA A 659 -39.62 -17.14 8.98
N LEU A 660 -39.23 -18.39 8.71
CA LEU A 660 -39.19 -19.45 9.71
C LEU A 660 -38.25 -19.09 10.87
N LEU A 661 -37.04 -18.62 10.56
CA LEU A 661 -36.05 -18.18 11.56
C LEU A 661 -36.43 -16.85 12.25
N ALA A 662 -37.37 -16.09 11.70
CA ALA A 662 -37.91 -14.92 12.38
C ALA A 662 -38.73 -15.30 13.61
N VAL A 663 -39.30 -16.51 13.63
CA VAL A 663 -40.04 -17.05 14.78
C VAL A 663 -39.06 -17.40 15.91
N PRO A 664 -39.19 -16.80 17.12
CA PRO A 664 -38.21 -17.00 18.20
C PRO A 664 -38.19 -18.44 18.74
N ALA A 665 -39.28 -19.20 18.60
CA ALA A 665 -39.29 -20.63 18.94
C ALA A 665 -38.40 -21.44 17.99
N VAL A 666 -38.46 -21.16 16.68
CA VAL A 666 -37.67 -21.84 15.66
C VAL A 666 -36.19 -21.45 15.77
N ASP A 667 -35.86 -20.17 15.96
CA ASP A 667 -34.46 -19.74 16.16
C ASP A 667 -33.83 -20.44 17.39
N ARG A 668 -34.58 -20.57 18.49
CA ARG A 668 -34.13 -21.34 19.67
C ARG A 668 -33.98 -22.83 19.37
N LEU A 669 -34.91 -23.41 18.61
CA LEU A 669 -34.87 -24.81 18.22
C LEU A 669 -33.67 -25.12 17.31
N GLU A 670 -33.36 -24.23 16.36
CA GLU A 670 -32.20 -24.34 15.49
C GLU A 670 -30.89 -24.35 16.28
N ARG A 671 -30.77 -23.50 17.30
CA ARG A 671 -29.59 -23.47 18.18
C ARG A 671 -29.46 -24.73 19.04
N ARG A 672 -30.59 -25.26 19.53
CA ARG A 672 -30.62 -26.49 20.34
C ARG A 672 -30.32 -27.74 19.52
N LEU A 673 -30.86 -27.79 18.30
CA LEU A 673 -30.84 -28.95 17.42
C LEU A 673 -30.34 -28.59 16.01
N PRO A 674 -29.07 -28.13 15.87
CA PRO A 674 -28.55 -27.58 14.62
C PRO A 674 -28.48 -28.59 13.48
N PHE A 675 -28.43 -29.89 13.78
CA PHE A 675 -28.45 -30.96 12.78
C PHE A 675 -29.85 -31.55 12.57
N ALA A 676 -30.64 -31.72 13.63
CA ALA A 676 -31.95 -32.40 13.51
C ALA A 676 -33.02 -31.50 12.88
N LEU A 677 -32.99 -30.19 13.12
CA LEU A 677 -33.95 -29.26 12.52
C LEU A 677 -33.91 -29.27 10.98
N PRO A 678 -32.75 -29.07 10.31
CA PRO A 678 -32.72 -29.11 8.84
C PRO A 678 -33.03 -30.50 8.27
N LEU A 679 -32.73 -31.57 9.00
CA LEU A 679 -33.13 -32.93 8.60
C LEU A 679 -34.67 -33.11 8.68
N ALA A 680 -35.31 -32.56 9.71
CA ALA A 680 -36.77 -32.53 9.83
C ALA A 680 -37.41 -31.65 8.74
N LEU A 681 -36.80 -30.51 8.41
CA LEU A 681 -37.23 -29.67 7.29
C LEU A 681 -37.07 -30.38 5.94
N ALA A 682 -36.00 -31.14 5.76
CA ALA A 682 -35.82 -31.98 4.58
C ALA A 682 -36.90 -33.06 4.51
N ALA A 683 -37.16 -33.77 5.61
CA ALA A 683 -38.24 -34.76 5.70
C ALA A 683 -39.62 -34.15 5.39
N PHE A 684 -39.90 -32.94 5.90
CA PHE A 684 -41.11 -32.19 5.57
C PHE A 684 -41.19 -31.86 4.07
N GLY A 685 -40.10 -31.42 3.47
CA GLY A 685 -40.04 -31.18 2.02
C GLY A 685 -40.14 -32.45 1.17
N LEU A 686 -39.85 -33.64 1.72
CA LEU A 686 -40.05 -34.90 1.00
C LEU A 686 -41.53 -35.29 0.89
N VAL A 687 -42.40 -34.76 1.75
CA VAL A 687 -43.86 -34.95 1.66
C VAL A 687 -44.39 -34.46 0.31
N THR A 688 -43.85 -33.32 -0.18
CA THR A 688 -44.24 -32.74 -1.46
C THR A 688 -43.56 -33.45 -2.64
N ARG A 689 -42.34 -33.97 -2.44
CA ARG A 689 -41.63 -34.80 -3.43
C ARG A 689 -42.40 -36.09 -3.77
N TYR A 690 -42.84 -36.82 -2.74
CA TYR A 690 -43.55 -38.10 -2.91
C TYR A 690 -45.08 -37.94 -3.02
N ASP A 691 -45.56 -36.70 -3.09
CA ASP A 691 -46.97 -36.33 -3.13
C ASP A 691 -47.85 -37.05 -2.10
N LEU A 692 -47.34 -37.23 -0.87
CA LEU A 692 -48.01 -38.02 0.17
C LEU A 692 -49.37 -37.43 0.61
N LEU A 693 -49.61 -36.15 0.26
CA LEU A 693 -50.84 -35.41 0.57
C LEU A 693 -51.75 -35.21 -0.67
N GLY A 694 -51.40 -35.78 -1.83
CA GLY A 694 -52.16 -35.64 -3.08
C GLY A 694 -52.27 -34.19 -3.55
N LEU A 695 -51.24 -33.38 -3.30
CA LEU A 695 -51.18 -31.96 -3.65
C LEU A 695 -51.01 -31.76 -5.15
N ALA A 696 -50.34 -32.68 -5.86
CA ALA A 696 -50.17 -32.60 -7.30
C ALA A 696 -51.50 -32.64 -8.08
N GLY A 697 -52.54 -33.27 -7.49
CA GLY A 697 -53.90 -33.30 -8.05
C GLY A 697 -54.80 -32.12 -7.67
N ARG A 698 -54.35 -31.21 -6.77
CA ARG A 698 -55.17 -30.10 -6.23
C ARG A 698 -54.87 -28.72 -6.85
N GLY A 699 -53.81 -28.61 -7.67
CA GLY A 699 -53.44 -27.37 -8.34
C GLY A 699 -51.94 -27.27 -8.62
N HIS A 700 -51.50 -26.14 -9.21
CA HIS A 700 -50.09 -25.90 -9.48
C HIS A 700 -49.32 -25.66 -8.18
N VAL A 701 -48.41 -26.57 -7.84
CA VAL A 701 -47.48 -26.41 -6.72
C VAL A 701 -46.24 -25.68 -7.22
N PRO A 702 -45.87 -24.53 -6.62
CA PRO A 702 -44.68 -23.80 -7.04
C PRO A 702 -43.43 -24.68 -6.95
N SER A 703 -42.59 -24.65 -7.98
CA SER A 703 -41.38 -25.49 -8.07
C SER A 703 -40.50 -25.41 -6.82
N ALA A 704 -40.42 -24.22 -6.19
CA ALA A 704 -39.68 -23.98 -4.95
C ALA A 704 -40.06 -24.93 -3.81
N VAL A 705 -41.35 -25.23 -3.67
CA VAL A 705 -41.92 -26.11 -2.63
C VAL A 705 -41.50 -27.56 -2.86
N VAL A 706 -41.42 -27.98 -4.13
CA VAL A 706 -41.05 -29.35 -4.52
C VAL A 706 -39.54 -29.60 -4.39
N VAL A 707 -38.71 -28.56 -4.56
CA VAL A 707 -37.24 -28.69 -4.50
C VAL A 707 -36.64 -28.26 -3.16
N PHE A 708 -37.42 -27.70 -2.24
CA PHE A 708 -36.95 -27.19 -0.94
C PHE A 708 -36.13 -28.21 -0.14
N TRP A 709 -36.50 -29.50 -0.20
CA TRP A 709 -35.79 -30.56 0.52
C TRP A 709 -34.31 -30.67 0.12
N LEU A 710 -33.93 -30.33 -1.12
CA LEU A 710 -32.52 -30.29 -1.55
C LEU A 710 -31.73 -29.21 -0.82
N PHE A 711 -32.35 -28.03 -0.62
CA PHE A 711 -31.77 -26.94 0.17
C PHE A 711 -31.62 -27.36 1.63
N ALA A 712 -32.67 -27.96 2.21
CA ALA A 712 -32.64 -28.43 3.59
C ALA A 712 -31.60 -29.55 3.82
N LEU A 713 -31.43 -30.47 2.87
CA LEU A 713 -30.36 -31.47 2.89
C LEU A 713 -28.97 -30.83 2.81
N GLY A 714 -28.81 -29.80 1.97
CA GLY A 714 -27.58 -29.00 1.92
C GLY A 714 -27.25 -28.33 3.25
N TRP A 715 -28.27 -27.75 3.91
CA TRP A 715 -28.13 -27.19 5.25
C TRP A 715 -27.74 -28.28 6.27
N ALA A 716 -28.41 -29.43 6.28
CA ALA A 716 -28.07 -30.55 7.15
C ALA A 716 -26.62 -31.03 6.93
N ALA A 717 -26.17 -31.10 5.67
CA ALA A 717 -24.80 -31.45 5.31
C ALA A 717 -23.76 -30.49 5.91
N ALA A 718 -24.03 -29.19 5.93
CA ALA A 718 -23.12 -28.21 6.56
C ALA A 718 -23.01 -28.39 8.09
N ARG A 719 -24.03 -28.96 8.74
CA ARG A 719 -24.06 -29.23 10.20
C ARG A 719 -23.63 -30.66 10.55
N ALA A 720 -23.25 -31.47 9.56
CA ALA A 720 -22.80 -32.85 9.73
C ALA A 720 -21.32 -32.91 10.17
N GLY A 721 -21.07 -32.63 11.45
CA GLY A 721 -19.72 -32.60 12.03
C GLY A 721 -19.09 -33.98 12.28
N THR A 722 -19.87 -35.05 12.35
CA THR A 722 -19.39 -36.42 12.64
C THR A 722 -19.57 -37.33 11.43
N THR A 723 -18.74 -38.37 11.32
CA THR A 723 -18.84 -39.38 10.24
C THR A 723 -20.22 -40.03 10.20
N GLY A 724 -20.81 -40.32 11.36
CA GLY A 724 -22.19 -40.85 11.42
C GLY A 724 -23.23 -39.89 10.86
N ARG A 725 -23.16 -38.60 11.20
CA ARG A 725 -24.08 -37.58 10.64
C ARG A 725 -23.88 -37.38 9.13
N ARG A 726 -22.63 -37.45 8.65
CA ARG A 726 -22.29 -37.40 7.21
C ARG A 726 -22.85 -38.60 6.46
N ALA A 727 -22.75 -39.79 7.04
CA ALA A 727 -23.36 -41.00 6.50
C ALA A 727 -24.89 -40.86 6.41
N VAL A 728 -25.54 -40.33 7.46
CA VAL A 728 -27.00 -40.09 7.48
C VAL A 728 -27.46 -39.15 6.35
N VAL A 729 -26.82 -38.00 6.16
CA VAL A 729 -27.22 -37.06 5.08
C VAL A 729 -26.91 -37.61 3.68
N THR A 730 -25.83 -38.38 3.55
CA THR A 730 -25.47 -39.04 2.28
C THR A 730 -26.47 -40.14 1.95
N ALA A 731 -26.86 -40.96 2.93
CA ALA A 731 -27.90 -41.96 2.80
C ALA A 731 -29.24 -41.32 2.45
N ALA A 732 -29.60 -40.21 3.10
CA ALA A 732 -30.81 -39.44 2.75
C ALA A 732 -30.78 -39.02 1.27
N ALA A 733 -29.68 -38.43 0.78
CA ALA A 733 -29.58 -38.07 -0.64
C ALA A 733 -29.62 -39.29 -1.58
N LEU A 734 -28.99 -40.41 -1.22
CA LEU A 734 -29.01 -41.65 -1.99
C LEU A 734 -30.42 -42.28 -2.07
N LEU A 735 -31.22 -42.15 -1.01
CA LEU A 735 -32.57 -42.69 -0.96
C LEU A 735 -33.60 -41.74 -1.59
N THR A 736 -33.34 -40.43 -1.51
CA THR A 736 -34.34 -39.41 -1.87
C THR A 736 -34.00 -38.62 -3.11
N VAL A 737 -32.89 -38.85 -3.82
CA VAL A 737 -32.65 -38.23 -5.15
C VAL A 737 -33.12 -39.15 -6.28
N PRO A 738 -32.82 -40.46 -6.28
CA PRO A 738 -33.25 -41.35 -7.36
C PRO A 738 -34.78 -41.35 -7.57
N GLY A 739 -35.18 -41.42 -8.84
CA GLY A 739 -36.59 -41.37 -9.25
C GLY A 739 -37.23 -39.97 -9.24
N PHE A 740 -36.49 -38.92 -8.87
CA PHE A 740 -37.07 -37.55 -8.86
C PHE A 740 -37.23 -36.97 -10.25
N PHE A 741 -36.26 -37.25 -11.12
CA PHE A 741 -36.15 -36.59 -12.40
C PHE A 741 -36.48 -37.53 -13.56
N GLY A 742 -36.60 -38.84 -13.28
CA GLY A 742 -36.76 -39.88 -14.30
C GLY A 742 -35.54 -39.98 -15.23
N GLN A 743 -34.40 -39.43 -14.81
CA GLN A 743 -33.18 -39.32 -15.63
C GLN A 743 -31.97 -39.77 -14.80
N PRO A 744 -31.54 -41.03 -14.93
CA PRO A 744 -30.48 -41.60 -14.10
C PRO A 744 -29.19 -40.80 -14.13
N ALA A 745 -28.80 -40.26 -15.29
CA ALA A 745 -27.59 -39.43 -15.42
C ALA A 745 -27.68 -38.11 -14.62
N ARG A 746 -28.86 -37.48 -14.59
CA ARG A 746 -29.11 -36.26 -13.81
C ARG A 746 -29.11 -36.55 -12.31
N GLU A 747 -29.71 -37.67 -11.92
CA GLU A 747 -29.76 -38.12 -10.52
C GLU A 747 -28.37 -38.48 -10.01
N ALA A 748 -27.60 -39.23 -10.79
CA ALA A 748 -26.21 -39.57 -10.50
C ALA A 748 -25.35 -38.31 -10.34
N LEU A 749 -25.51 -37.29 -11.19
CA LEU A 749 -24.78 -36.03 -11.06
C LEU A 749 -25.10 -35.30 -9.74
N VAL A 750 -26.39 -35.25 -9.36
CA VAL A 750 -26.81 -34.59 -8.11
C VAL A 750 -26.31 -35.36 -6.89
N VAL A 751 -26.42 -36.69 -6.87
CA VAL A 751 -25.93 -37.54 -5.79
C VAL A 751 -24.41 -37.46 -5.67
N ALA A 752 -23.68 -37.61 -6.79
CA ALA A 752 -22.22 -37.55 -6.80
C ALA A 752 -21.72 -36.17 -6.36
N GLY A 753 -22.34 -35.09 -6.85
CA GLY A 753 -22.03 -33.73 -6.41
C GLY A 753 -22.32 -33.51 -4.93
N PHE A 754 -23.43 -34.04 -4.41
CA PHE A 754 -23.77 -33.95 -3.00
C PHE A 754 -22.81 -34.76 -2.11
N ALA A 755 -22.47 -35.99 -2.51
CA ALA A 755 -21.49 -36.81 -1.82
C ALA A 755 -20.12 -36.13 -1.81
N LEU A 756 -19.71 -35.53 -2.92
CA LEU A 756 -18.48 -34.74 -2.99
C LEU A 756 -18.53 -33.57 -2.00
N LEU A 757 -19.64 -32.84 -1.94
CA LEU A 757 -19.85 -31.72 -1.00
C LEU A 757 -19.75 -32.15 0.47
N VAL A 758 -20.23 -33.35 0.82
CA VAL A 758 -20.25 -33.86 2.20
C VAL A 758 -18.89 -34.43 2.62
N TRP A 759 -18.25 -35.21 1.75
CA TRP A 759 -17.08 -36.02 2.10
C TRP A 759 -15.75 -35.37 1.74
N VAL A 760 -15.75 -34.55 0.69
CA VAL A 760 -14.54 -33.93 0.15
C VAL A 760 -14.70 -32.42 0.29
N PRO A 761 -14.27 -31.81 1.39
CA PRO A 761 -14.38 -30.36 1.55
C PRO A 761 -13.51 -29.59 0.54
N ARG A 762 -12.43 -30.23 0.04
CA ARG A 762 -11.46 -29.62 -0.87
C ARG A 762 -10.94 -30.60 -1.91
N LEU A 763 -10.80 -30.10 -3.12
CA LEU A 763 -10.24 -30.82 -4.25
C LEU A 763 -8.80 -30.37 -4.51
N PRO A 764 -7.87 -31.29 -4.80
CA PRO A 764 -6.56 -30.91 -5.32
C PRO A 764 -6.72 -30.21 -6.67
N SER A 765 -5.99 -29.12 -6.89
CA SER A 765 -6.17 -28.23 -8.03
C SER A 765 -4.87 -27.52 -8.42
N ARG A 766 -4.94 -26.65 -9.44
CA ARG A 766 -3.86 -25.76 -9.90
C ARG A 766 -4.32 -24.31 -9.81
N ARG A 767 -3.39 -23.38 -9.57
CA ARG A 767 -3.71 -21.94 -9.42
C ARG A 767 -4.49 -21.33 -10.60
N ALA A 768 -4.23 -21.80 -11.82
CA ALA A 768 -4.98 -21.35 -13.00
C ALA A 768 -6.44 -21.84 -12.98
N VAL A 769 -6.66 -23.10 -12.58
CA VAL A 769 -8.00 -23.69 -12.44
C VAL A 769 -8.79 -22.99 -11.34
N ASN A 770 -8.14 -22.66 -10.22
CA ASN A 770 -8.78 -21.90 -9.14
C ASN A 770 -9.27 -20.54 -9.61
N ARG A 771 -8.45 -19.80 -10.37
CA ARG A 771 -8.83 -18.50 -10.94
C ARG A 771 -10.02 -18.61 -11.89
N ALA A 772 -10.02 -19.60 -12.77
CA ALA A 772 -11.13 -19.85 -13.70
C ALA A 772 -12.42 -20.24 -12.94
N ALA A 773 -12.32 -21.15 -11.97
CA ALA A 773 -13.45 -21.58 -11.15
C ALA A 773 -14.03 -20.42 -10.33
N ALA A 774 -13.19 -19.57 -9.72
CA ALA A 774 -13.65 -18.38 -9.00
C ALA A 774 -14.40 -17.40 -9.91
N LEU A 775 -13.87 -17.18 -11.12
CA LEU A 775 -14.47 -16.24 -12.07
C LEU A 775 -15.86 -16.72 -12.50
N LEU A 776 -15.99 -18.01 -12.81
CA LEU A 776 -17.26 -18.63 -13.19
C LEU A 776 -18.24 -18.68 -12.02
N ALA A 777 -17.82 -19.18 -10.85
CA ALA A 777 -18.68 -19.31 -9.68
C ALA A 777 -19.07 -17.94 -9.07
N GLY A 778 -18.20 -16.94 -9.14
CA GLY A 778 -18.47 -15.57 -8.68
C GLY A 778 -19.33 -14.76 -9.65
N SER A 779 -19.39 -15.18 -10.92
CA SER A 779 -20.24 -14.54 -11.95
C SER A 779 -21.48 -15.38 -12.28
N SER A 780 -21.72 -16.49 -11.56
CA SER A 780 -22.73 -17.49 -11.95
C SER A 780 -24.15 -16.93 -12.03
N LEU A 781 -24.50 -15.96 -11.18
CA LEU A 781 -25.80 -15.28 -11.24
C LEU A 781 -25.94 -14.50 -12.55
N TYR A 782 -24.97 -13.67 -12.91
CA TYR A 782 -25.01 -12.87 -14.13
C TYR A 782 -24.94 -13.74 -15.39
N ILE A 783 -24.11 -14.78 -15.38
CA ILE A 783 -24.08 -15.78 -16.46
C ILE A 783 -25.46 -16.43 -16.63
N TYR A 784 -26.10 -16.83 -15.52
CA TYR A 784 -27.45 -17.40 -15.57
C TYR A 784 -28.48 -16.38 -16.06
N LEU A 785 -28.35 -15.10 -15.71
CA LEU A 785 -29.28 -14.06 -16.16
C LEU A 785 -29.14 -13.75 -17.66
N THR A 786 -27.92 -13.71 -18.19
CA THR A 786 -27.67 -13.19 -19.55
C THR A 786 -27.69 -14.26 -20.64
N HIS A 787 -27.43 -15.54 -20.32
CA HIS A 787 -27.23 -16.57 -21.35
C HIS A 787 -28.45 -16.79 -22.27
N TRP A 788 -29.68 -16.59 -21.78
CA TRP A 788 -30.89 -16.68 -22.61
C TRP A 788 -30.98 -15.61 -23.69
N GLN A 789 -30.37 -14.44 -23.48
CA GLN A 789 -30.30 -13.38 -24.49
C GLN A 789 -29.13 -13.60 -25.45
N VAL A 790 -28.03 -14.17 -24.97
CA VAL A 790 -26.81 -14.37 -25.78
C VAL A 790 -26.92 -15.58 -26.70
N MET A 791 -27.48 -16.68 -26.20
CA MET A 791 -27.55 -17.94 -26.94
C MET A 791 -28.25 -17.80 -28.29
N PRO A 792 -29.45 -17.20 -28.43
CA PRO A 792 -30.14 -17.10 -29.72
C PRO A 792 -29.34 -16.33 -30.78
N LEU A 793 -28.49 -15.39 -30.37
CA LEU A 793 -27.70 -14.55 -31.28
C LEU A 793 -26.48 -15.28 -31.86
N VAL A 794 -25.90 -16.20 -31.11
CA VAL A 794 -24.60 -16.82 -31.45
C VAL A 794 -24.73 -18.30 -31.80
N ALA A 795 -25.71 -19.00 -31.24
CA ALA A 795 -25.91 -20.43 -31.46
C ALA A 795 -26.14 -20.83 -32.94
N PRO A 796 -26.77 -20.00 -33.80
CA PRO A 796 -26.87 -20.29 -35.24
C PRO A 796 -25.52 -20.44 -35.94
N TRP A 797 -24.48 -19.74 -35.45
CA TRP A 797 -23.14 -19.81 -36.03
C TRP A 797 -22.29 -20.91 -35.41
N SER A 798 -22.30 -21.04 -34.09
CA SER A 798 -21.61 -22.11 -33.38
C SER A 798 -22.13 -22.27 -31.95
N ARG A 799 -22.54 -23.49 -31.60
CA ARG A 799 -22.99 -23.83 -30.24
C ARG A 799 -21.88 -23.64 -29.20
N TRP A 800 -20.63 -23.95 -29.55
CA TRP A 800 -19.48 -23.73 -28.67
C TRP A 800 -19.16 -22.24 -28.51
N ALA A 801 -19.25 -21.46 -29.59
CA ALA A 801 -19.09 -20.00 -29.51
C ALA A 801 -20.19 -19.37 -28.64
N ALA A 802 -21.43 -19.88 -28.73
CA ALA A 802 -22.53 -19.42 -27.88
C ALA A 802 -22.29 -19.68 -26.39
N LEU A 803 -21.69 -20.83 -26.03
CA LEU A 803 -21.28 -21.10 -24.65
C LEU A 803 -20.23 -20.10 -24.19
N VAL A 804 -19.14 -19.94 -24.96
CA VAL A 804 -18.05 -19.01 -24.60
C VAL A 804 -18.55 -17.57 -24.49
N ALA A 805 -19.37 -17.11 -25.44
CA ALA A 805 -19.98 -15.78 -25.44
C ALA A 805 -20.89 -15.58 -24.22
N SER A 806 -21.72 -16.58 -23.88
CA SER A 806 -22.62 -16.51 -22.72
C SER A 806 -21.85 -16.40 -21.40
N LEU A 807 -20.75 -17.16 -21.26
CA LEU A 807 -19.87 -17.07 -20.09
C LEU A 807 -19.16 -15.71 -20.04
N ALA A 808 -18.58 -15.26 -21.16
CA ALA A 808 -17.83 -14.01 -21.24
C ALA A 808 -18.70 -12.78 -20.96
N ILE A 809 -19.88 -12.71 -21.56
CA ILE A 809 -20.84 -11.61 -21.35
C ILE A 809 -21.32 -11.60 -19.90
N GLY A 810 -21.67 -12.75 -19.34
CA GLY A 810 -22.06 -12.85 -17.92
C GLY A 810 -20.95 -12.36 -16.96
N ILE A 811 -19.69 -12.72 -17.25
CA ILE A 811 -18.52 -12.23 -16.49
C ILE A 811 -18.36 -10.71 -16.65
N GLY A 812 -18.52 -10.19 -17.88
CA GLY A 812 -18.47 -8.76 -18.18
C GLY A 812 -19.55 -7.97 -17.43
N CYS A 813 -20.80 -8.43 -17.48
CA CYS A 813 -21.92 -7.86 -16.73
C CYS A 813 -21.67 -7.87 -15.22
N ALA A 814 -21.13 -8.97 -14.67
CA ALA A 814 -20.75 -9.05 -13.26
C ALA A 814 -19.63 -8.04 -12.91
N ALA A 815 -18.67 -7.81 -13.81
CA ALA A 815 -17.62 -6.81 -13.62
C ALA A 815 -18.19 -5.39 -13.66
N LEU A 816 -19.05 -5.09 -14.63
CA LEU A 816 -19.73 -3.79 -14.77
C LEU A 816 -20.62 -3.48 -13.56
N ALA A 817 -21.41 -4.44 -13.11
CA ALA A 817 -22.25 -4.28 -11.92
C ALA A 817 -21.40 -3.97 -10.67
N ARG A 818 -20.25 -4.62 -10.51
CA ARG A 818 -19.29 -4.33 -9.43
C ARG A 818 -18.67 -2.93 -9.55
N VAL A 819 -18.39 -2.45 -10.77
CA VAL A 819 -17.89 -1.08 -11.00
C VAL A 819 -18.98 -0.05 -10.72
N ALA A 820 -20.20 -0.28 -11.18
CA ALA A 820 -21.35 0.59 -10.94
C ALA A 820 -21.67 0.71 -9.44
N ALA A 821 -21.70 -0.42 -8.71
CA ALA A 821 -21.87 -0.44 -7.26
C ALA A 821 -20.81 0.38 -6.50
N ARG A 822 -19.59 0.46 -7.05
CA ARG A 822 -18.45 1.23 -6.47
C ARG A 822 -18.49 2.72 -6.81
N ARG A 823 -19.13 3.11 -7.93
CA ARG A 823 -19.26 4.51 -8.38
C ARG A 823 -20.53 5.21 -7.87
N LEU A 824 -21.42 4.49 -7.17
CA LEU A 824 -22.59 5.09 -6.53
C LEU A 824 -22.15 6.15 -5.50
N PRO A 825 -22.66 7.40 -5.58
CA PRO A 825 -22.25 8.50 -4.71
C PRO A 825 -22.37 8.18 -3.21
N ALA A 826 -21.47 8.76 -2.41
CA ALA A 826 -21.46 8.61 -0.95
C ALA A 826 -22.81 9.00 -0.27
N ALA A 827 -23.61 9.86 -0.90
CA ALA A 827 -24.95 10.23 -0.45
C ALA A 827 -25.95 9.06 -0.51
N VAL A 828 -25.88 8.21 -1.54
CA VAL A 828 -26.73 7.01 -1.68
C VAL A 828 -26.24 5.87 -0.77
N ARG A 829 -24.91 5.79 -0.54
CA ARG A 829 -24.32 4.89 0.46
C ARG A 829 -24.71 5.29 1.90
N ARG A 830 -24.77 6.60 2.21
CA ARG A 830 -25.26 7.12 3.50
C ARG A 830 -26.77 6.92 3.67
N ALA A 831 -27.57 7.07 2.61
CA ALA A 831 -29.00 6.76 2.64
C ALA A 831 -29.28 5.26 2.93
N LYS A 832 -28.42 4.35 2.45
CA LYS A 832 -28.46 2.92 2.81
C LYS A 832 -27.99 2.63 4.24
N ALA A 833 -27.10 3.45 4.81
CA ALA A 833 -26.62 3.31 6.19
C ALA A 833 -27.59 3.94 7.22
N HIS A 834 -28.33 4.98 6.86
CA HIS A 834 -29.31 5.67 7.72
C HIS A 834 -30.69 5.00 7.78
N ALA A 835 -30.94 3.94 7.00
CA ALA A 835 -32.12 3.09 7.15
C ALA A 835 -32.02 2.06 8.30
N ALA A 836 -30.94 2.07 9.08
CA ALA A 836 -30.83 1.37 10.35
C ALA A 836 -31.25 2.32 11.49
N PRO A 837 -32.25 1.98 12.33
CA PRO A 837 -32.66 2.87 13.41
C PRO A 837 -31.50 3.07 14.39
N GLN A 838 -31.16 4.34 14.62
CA GLN A 838 -30.36 4.79 15.75
C GLN A 838 -31.06 4.38 17.05
N ALA A 839 -30.67 3.26 17.65
CA ALA A 839 -31.10 2.86 18.97
C ALA A 839 -30.00 2.03 19.66
N ALA A 840 -28.89 2.68 20.01
CA ALA A 840 -27.98 2.27 21.09
C ALA A 840 -26.94 3.36 21.39
N GLN A 841 -27.37 4.62 21.58
CA GLN A 841 -26.61 5.59 22.38
C GLN A 841 -27.50 6.07 23.53
N ALA A 842 -27.76 5.14 24.44
CA ALA A 842 -28.12 5.47 25.81
C ALA A 842 -27.08 4.77 26.68
N VAL A 843 -26.01 5.50 26.98
CA VAL A 843 -25.07 5.14 28.05
C VAL A 843 -25.90 4.98 29.34
N PRO A 844 -25.90 3.82 30.01
CA PRO A 844 -26.44 3.76 31.35
C PRO A 844 -25.53 4.64 32.22
N ARG A 845 -26.08 5.72 32.77
CA ARG A 845 -25.45 6.48 33.85
C ARG A 845 -24.91 5.49 34.86
N THR A 846 -23.61 5.53 35.02
CA THR A 846 -22.81 4.71 35.93
C THR A 846 -23.44 4.71 37.32
N ARG A 847 -23.90 3.54 37.76
CA ARG A 847 -24.13 3.23 39.18
C ARG A 847 -22.77 3.05 39.89
N ARG A 848 -21.90 4.06 39.81
CA ARG A 848 -20.69 4.22 40.65
C ARG A 848 -20.93 5.39 41.60
N GLY A 849 -21.92 5.22 42.48
CA GLY A 849 -22.29 6.20 43.51
C GLY A 849 -22.89 5.58 44.78
N LEU A 850 -22.89 4.24 44.91
CA LEU A 850 -23.54 3.54 46.03
C LEU A 850 -22.66 2.47 46.72
N GLN A 851 -21.37 2.41 46.39
CA GLN A 851 -20.40 1.54 47.09
C GLN A 851 -19.33 2.30 47.89
N ARG A 852 -19.37 3.65 47.92
CA ARG A 852 -18.56 4.46 48.85
C ARG A 852 -19.35 5.04 50.04
N SER A 853 -20.66 4.82 50.12
CA SER A 853 -21.49 5.21 51.28
C SER A 853 -21.85 4.05 52.23
N ARG A 854 -21.43 2.81 51.92
CA ARG A 854 -21.59 1.64 52.81
C ARG A 854 -20.33 1.22 53.58
N ALA A 855 -19.15 1.71 53.20
CA ALA A 855 -17.90 1.48 53.93
C ALA A 855 -17.58 2.58 54.97
N ARG A 856 -18.38 3.65 55.04
CA ARG A 856 -18.29 4.71 56.08
C ARG A 856 -19.41 4.66 57.12
N ARG A 857 -20.34 3.70 57.04
CA ARG A 857 -21.40 3.46 58.05
C ARG A 857 -21.22 2.16 58.86
N ALA A 858 -20.10 1.46 58.65
CA ALA A 858 -19.71 0.28 59.43
C ALA A 858 -18.56 0.56 60.42
N ASN A 859 -17.99 1.78 60.42
CA ASN A 859 -16.93 2.19 61.35
C ASN A 859 -17.42 3.13 62.47
N ASP A 860 -18.66 3.64 62.39
CA ASP A 860 -19.30 4.51 63.40
C ASP A 860 -20.36 3.76 64.25
N ARG A 861 -20.34 2.42 64.26
CA ARG A 861 -21.19 1.58 65.15
C ARG A 861 -20.38 0.62 66.03
N GLY A 862 -19.08 0.90 66.20
CA GLY A 862 -18.18 0.18 67.10
C GLY A 862 -17.61 1.04 68.24
N ALA A 863 -18.05 2.28 68.41
CA ALA A 863 -17.50 3.24 69.37
C ALA A 863 -18.56 3.93 70.26
N GLU A 864 -19.69 3.25 70.51
CA GLU A 864 -20.69 3.65 71.53
C GLU A 864 -21.19 2.42 72.30
N ALA A 865 -20.24 1.61 72.76
CA ALA A 865 -20.43 0.60 73.80
C ALA A 865 -19.25 0.62 74.79
N ALA A 866 -18.80 1.83 75.14
CA ALA A 866 -17.91 2.12 76.26
C ALA A 866 -18.02 3.62 76.63
N ALA A 867 -19.17 4.02 77.17
CA ALA A 867 -19.44 5.11 78.11
C ALA A 867 -20.94 5.42 78.10
#